data_AF-A0A813EI19-F1
#
_entry.id   AF-A0A813EI19-F1
#
_cell.length_a   1.000
_cell.length_b   1.000
_cell.length_c   1.000
_cell.angle_alpha   90.00
_cell.angle_beta   90.00
_cell.angle_gamma   90.00
#
_symmetry.space_group_name_H-M   'P 1'
#
loop_
_entity.id
_entity.type
_entity.pdbx_description
1 polymer ?
#
loop_
_entity_poly.entity_id
_entity_poly.type
_entity_poly.pdbx_seq_one_letter_code
_entity_poly.pdbx_strand_id
1 'polypeptide(L)'
;MYAASRFSRTYRQALTLTQCRLVPHTGFAIDTDGVYLLHTDGAGSPHCIGVTVKDAKSSVIIWDGEEQFALPWSEFNLIVNSAIDASSFITFRVFSSADACIWPTDIDKADLEALLELQAGGKKASSTLKRPASANLQTVCKKVAKPVLRRPAAGCDGADSESECNSEPSIDLEPLDVTDPADEAIVVVGDKLLALLKSEVAATKRLTKFNPVDRCRPLCPFRRFPHRFAGASATRVRQHMTTYHVPSAQFCCSGTKQLKVVIALYDNDILMRQVPCKLLSRSAEIVRNTVFPEIQSNIMIIDKLLRVVFDHDGIKFVNADYAINDEIVRRVGNLFYTRRFAELLLREVLIYNGKMKSVMQRIAIQVASQGCEIANLLPVNGKSWWPMVEDVFASPAVQALRYVLLAELETHTEYTSISIDATLRICLSILGQSAKKDTASAYSAGDSVKRVLSVKGRTGAVLAMIPMSAETSEVVTKALSDNMSVIAKQQVKFVFCDNASPKLLTHLSTIFPVLETLALDPAHLPIVYEYSTWRKRTPGSVFLRTIMAKFNKRDNTRTANSWGPFYCGDSTDKLDKAESIMRQKILDRSMSSTRATTIQNALKGDQPWYTRLDYIESLAALVALYPSEVTRIAPGPNKQVYRILWSAAAIDRTEWMFNNMRIRHSMAASECTLLPSGTASNEALHAELNRCFRSTQSIHQSTIRLKLQILCFAKLVSHTSAMYRPTIKQMASSHVLARSLVCPVWATESWREWCDELSAHRHMNKADLPLKSRRVQEIAKVKQHMLKRPASSSTGSAKASKLPGLLKKKRMAFTRQRKGKLLRQGQHVCK
;
A
#
# COMPACT_ATOMS: atom_id res chain seq x y z
N MET A 1 23.95 26.73 -20.01
CA MET A 1 22.61 26.21 -20.37
C MET A 1 22.09 25.10 -19.45
N TYR A 2 22.94 24.17 -18.94
CA TYR A 2 22.51 23.08 -18.03
C TYR A 2 21.92 23.58 -16.69
N ALA A 3 22.49 24.64 -16.10
CA ALA A 3 22.10 25.18 -14.79
C ALA A 3 20.74 25.90 -14.74
N ALA A 4 20.24 26.43 -15.87
CA ALA A 4 18.96 27.15 -15.91
C ALA A 4 17.73 26.23 -15.85
N SER A 5 17.92 24.93 -16.12
CA SER A 5 16.81 23.97 -16.22
C SER A 5 16.49 23.21 -14.93
N ARG A 6 17.42 23.14 -13.95
CA ARG A 6 17.30 22.24 -12.77
C ARG A 6 17.44 22.89 -11.38
N PHE A 7 17.71 24.19 -11.26
CA PHE A 7 17.81 24.90 -9.97
C PHE A 7 18.69 24.21 -8.89
N SER A 8 19.68 23.41 -9.31
CA SER A 8 20.57 22.64 -8.44
C SER A 8 21.96 22.60 -9.09
N ARG A 9 23.02 22.63 -8.27
CA ARG A 9 24.44 22.56 -8.68
C ARG A 9 25.15 21.50 -7.85
N THR A 10 26.18 20.86 -8.42
CA THR A 10 27.07 20.00 -7.61
C THR A 10 28.01 20.85 -6.77
N TYR A 11 28.46 20.32 -5.63
CA TYR A 11 29.48 21.01 -4.81
C TYR A 11 30.80 21.16 -5.60
N ARG A 12 31.16 20.20 -6.46
CA ARG A 12 32.32 20.30 -7.37
C ARG A 12 32.24 21.48 -8.34
N GLN A 13 31.06 21.74 -8.89
CA GLN A 13 30.82 22.92 -9.73
C GLN A 13 30.84 24.22 -8.90
N ALA A 14 30.33 24.20 -7.67
CA ALA A 14 30.38 25.34 -6.76
C ALA A 14 31.83 25.72 -6.41
N LEU A 15 32.69 24.73 -6.13
CA LEU A 15 34.13 24.91 -5.88
C LEU A 15 34.84 25.65 -7.03
N THR A 16 34.49 25.31 -8.26
CA THR A 16 35.08 25.93 -9.46
C THR A 16 34.70 27.41 -9.58
N LEU A 17 33.56 27.81 -9.00
CA LEU A 17 33.01 29.16 -9.12
C LEU A 17 33.35 30.07 -7.94
N THR A 18 33.51 29.53 -6.73
CA THR A 18 33.66 30.33 -5.50
C THR A 18 35.11 30.46 -5.02
N GLN A 19 36.07 29.81 -5.68
CA GLN A 19 37.50 29.76 -5.29
C GLN A 19 37.78 29.22 -3.87
N CYS A 20 36.74 28.81 -3.12
CA CYS A 20 36.87 28.14 -1.82
C CYS A 20 37.22 26.66 -2.02
N ARG A 21 37.81 26.02 -1.00
CA ARG A 21 37.93 24.55 -0.93
C ARG A 21 36.96 23.96 0.10
N LEU A 22 36.41 22.79 -0.22
CA LEU A 22 35.47 22.03 0.61
C LEU A 22 36.08 20.67 0.89
N VAL A 23 36.18 20.31 2.16
CA VAL A 23 36.57 18.96 2.60
C VAL A 23 35.31 18.26 3.13
N PRO A 24 34.84 17.19 2.48
CA PRO A 24 33.67 16.45 2.93
C PRO A 24 34.00 15.51 4.09
N HIS A 25 33.08 15.41 5.03
CA HIS A 25 33.06 14.44 6.12
C HIS A 25 31.70 13.76 6.14
N THR A 26 31.69 12.45 6.33
CA THR A 26 30.46 11.66 6.48
C THR A 26 29.88 11.85 7.88
N GLY A 27 28.58 12.13 7.98
CA GLY A 27 27.89 12.41 9.23
C GLY A 27 28.00 13.86 9.68
N PHE A 28 27.64 14.11 10.94
CA PHE A 28 27.79 15.40 11.59
C PHE A 28 29.17 15.50 12.26
N ALA A 29 30.12 16.14 11.58
CA ALA A 29 31.53 16.20 11.98
C ALA A 29 31.99 17.67 12.10
N ILE A 30 31.56 18.34 13.17
CA ILE A 30 31.96 19.72 13.50
C ILE A 30 32.81 19.68 14.78
N ASP A 31 34.11 19.56 14.60
CA ASP A 31 35.06 19.33 15.69
C ASP A 31 35.75 20.59 16.18
N THR A 32 35.93 21.58 15.31
CA THR A 32 36.61 22.86 15.61
C THR A 32 35.74 24.06 15.21
N ASP A 33 36.09 25.26 15.68
CA ASP A 33 35.47 26.48 15.21
C ASP A 33 35.76 26.70 13.71
N GLY A 34 34.80 27.28 12.99
CA GLY A 34 34.93 27.45 11.54
C GLY A 34 33.60 27.56 10.80
N VAL A 35 33.70 27.60 9.47
CA VAL A 35 32.56 27.68 8.56
C VAL A 35 32.35 26.31 7.91
N TYR A 36 31.12 25.83 7.98
CA TYR A 36 30.70 24.53 7.53
C TYR A 36 29.46 24.65 6.62
N LEU A 37 29.28 23.70 5.72
CA LEU A 37 28.05 23.47 4.99
C LEU A 37 27.52 22.10 5.40
N LEU A 38 26.29 22.05 5.87
CA LEU A 38 25.60 20.82 6.21
C LEU A 38 24.67 20.45 5.06
N HIS A 39 24.93 19.31 4.44
CA HIS A 39 24.09 18.71 3.43
C HIS A 39 23.14 17.70 4.06
N THR A 40 21.87 17.79 3.68
CA THR A 40 20.80 16.92 4.17
C THR A 40 20.02 16.37 2.98
N ASP A 41 19.69 15.08 2.99
CA ASP A 41 18.96 14.41 1.90
C ASP A 41 17.48 14.83 1.86
N GLY A 42 16.91 15.25 3.00
CA GLY A 42 15.61 15.92 3.07
C GLY A 42 14.47 15.11 2.45
N ALA A 43 14.45 13.79 2.69
CA ALA A 43 13.50 12.85 2.10
C ALA A 43 13.35 12.95 0.56
N GLY A 44 14.45 13.20 -0.16
CA GLY A 44 14.51 13.27 -1.62
C GLY A 44 14.43 14.69 -2.20
N SER A 45 14.60 15.72 -1.36
CA SER A 45 14.84 17.10 -1.78
C SER A 45 16.08 17.61 -1.06
N PRO A 46 17.29 17.36 -1.62
CA PRO A 46 18.52 17.66 -0.93
C PRO A 46 18.66 19.16 -0.67
N HIS A 47 18.90 19.49 0.60
CA HIS A 47 18.98 20.86 1.09
C HIS A 47 20.36 21.11 1.72
N CYS A 48 20.86 22.32 1.57
CA CYS A 48 22.16 22.73 2.09
C CYS A 48 21.99 23.92 3.02
N ILE A 49 22.61 23.83 4.20
CA ILE A 49 22.55 24.85 5.24
C ILE A 49 23.98 25.28 5.56
N GLY A 50 24.25 26.59 5.61
CA GLY A 50 25.52 27.12 6.10
C GLY A 50 25.53 27.15 7.62
N VAL A 51 26.63 26.75 8.24
CA VAL A 51 26.78 26.74 9.70
C VAL A 51 28.12 27.36 10.06
N THR A 52 28.10 28.44 10.84
CA THR A 52 29.29 29.08 11.38
C THR A 52 29.33 28.84 12.87
N VAL A 53 30.41 28.23 13.36
CA VAL A 53 30.64 28.00 14.78
C VAL A 53 31.73 28.94 15.28
N LYS A 54 31.43 29.66 16.36
CA LYS A 54 32.34 30.62 17.00
C LYS A 54 32.47 30.33 18.50
N ASP A 55 33.55 30.85 19.08
CA ASP A 55 33.81 30.89 20.52
C ASP A 55 33.86 29.50 21.17
N ALA A 56 34.70 28.60 20.65
CA ALA A 56 34.93 27.25 21.15
C ALA A 56 33.64 26.44 21.34
N LYS A 57 32.76 26.44 20.32
CA LYS A 57 31.42 25.81 20.37
C LYS A 57 30.48 26.41 21.42
N SER A 58 30.52 27.72 21.66
CA SER A 58 29.54 28.41 22.49
C SER A 58 28.34 28.92 21.68
N SER A 59 28.61 29.52 20.51
CA SER A 59 27.60 30.13 19.65
C SER A 59 27.61 29.57 18.22
N VAL A 60 26.42 29.32 17.67
CA VAL A 60 26.23 28.81 16.31
C VAL A 60 25.32 29.74 15.52
N ILE A 61 25.76 30.10 14.32
CA ILE A 61 24.98 30.85 13.36
C ILE A 61 24.67 29.94 12.18
N ILE A 62 23.39 29.75 11.91
CA ILE A 62 22.87 28.94 10.81
C ILE A 62 22.36 29.87 9.71
N TRP A 63 22.71 29.54 8.48
CA TRP A 63 22.32 30.25 7.26
C TRP A 63 21.50 29.30 6.37
N ASP A 64 20.22 29.61 6.19
CA ASP A 64 19.33 28.91 5.25
C ASP A 64 18.90 29.88 4.15
N GLY A 65 19.68 29.93 3.06
CA GLY A 65 19.49 30.91 2.00
C GLY A 65 19.75 32.34 2.50
N GLU A 66 18.70 33.16 2.54
CA GLU A 66 18.76 34.55 3.05
C GLU A 66 18.41 34.66 4.54
N GLU A 67 17.92 33.58 5.16
CA GLU A 67 17.53 33.57 6.57
C GLU A 67 18.72 33.19 7.47
N GLN A 68 18.90 33.95 8.57
CA GLN A 68 19.95 33.73 9.55
C GLN A 68 19.35 33.42 10.93
N PHE A 69 19.79 32.33 11.55
CA PHE A 69 19.38 31.91 12.89
C PHE A 69 20.60 31.80 13.81
N ALA A 70 20.52 32.38 15.01
CA ALA A 70 21.58 32.27 16.01
C ALA A 70 21.07 31.47 17.21
N LEU A 71 21.82 30.45 17.64
CA LEU A 71 21.48 29.62 18.79
C LEU A 71 22.71 29.12 19.54
N PRO A 72 22.57 28.74 20.83
CA PRO A 72 23.63 28.07 21.58
C PRO A 72 23.98 26.70 20.99
N TRP A 73 25.24 26.29 21.08
CA TRP A 73 25.70 24.99 20.58
C TRP A 73 24.96 23.80 21.21
N SER A 74 24.62 23.87 22.49
CA SER A 74 23.90 22.80 23.20
C SER A 74 22.52 22.54 22.60
N GLU A 75 21.80 23.59 22.21
CA GLU A 75 20.50 23.52 21.57
C GLU A 75 20.63 23.05 20.11
N PHE A 76 21.64 23.54 19.39
CA PHE A 76 21.92 23.10 18.02
C PHE A 76 22.24 21.60 17.97
N ASN A 77 23.11 21.11 18.85
CA ASN A 77 23.48 19.71 18.93
C ASN A 77 22.27 18.84 19.33
N LEU A 78 21.39 19.34 20.19
CA LEU A 78 20.12 18.65 20.51
C LEU A 78 19.21 18.53 19.27
N ILE A 79 19.07 19.60 18.48
CA ILE A 79 18.27 19.61 17.25
C ILE A 79 18.84 18.63 16.23
N VAL A 80 20.15 18.67 15.99
CA VAL A 80 20.86 17.77 15.06
C VAL A 80 20.70 16.30 15.48
N ASN A 81 20.89 15.98 16.77
CA ASN A 81 20.70 14.61 17.27
C ASN A 81 19.23 14.15 17.27
N SER A 82 18.28 15.09 17.31
CA SER A 82 16.86 14.80 17.18
C SER A 82 16.38 14.69 15.73
N ALA A 83 17.23 15.07 14.76
CA ALA A 83 16.88 15.07 13.34
C ALA A 83 16.75 13.64 12.83
N ILE A 84 15.71 13.42 12.01
CA ILE A 84 15.39 12.10 11.44
C ILE A 84 16.49 11.64 10.47
N ASP A 85 17.19 12.58 9.86
CA ASP A 85 18.20 12.39 8.83
C ASP A 85 19.65 12.51 9.39
N ALA A 86 19.83 12.43 10.71
CA ALA A 86 21.14 12.63 11.33
C ALA A 86 22.23 11.67 10.80
N SER A 87 21.84 10.45 10.43
CA SER A 87 22.74 9.45 9.83
C SER A 87 23.10 9.71 8.38
N SER A 88 22.35 10.56 7.67
CA SER A 88 22.57 10.91 6.25
C SER A 88 23.14 12.31 6.06
N PHE A 89 23.51 12.99 7.14
CA PHE A 89 24.21 14.26 7.06
C PHE A 89 25.59 14.10 6.44
N ILE A 90 25.96 15.08 5.64
CA ILE A 90 27.31 15.21 5.11
C ILE A 90 27.76 16.63 5.44
N THR A 91 28.86 16.72 6.17
CA THR A 91 29.42 18.01 6.62
C THR A 91 30.58 18.38 5.71
N PHE A 92 30.49 19.51 5.03
CA PHE A 92 31.61 20.06 4.26
C PHE A 92 32.24 21.19 5.06
N ARG A 93 33.52 21.05 5.40
CA ARG A 93 34.27 22.15 6.00
C ARG A 93 34.77 23.09 4.90
N VAL A 94 34.53 24.38 5.07
CA VAL A 94 34.89 25.41 4.10
C VAL A 94 36.24 26.03 4.48
N PHE A 95 37.18 26.04 3.53
CA PHE A 95 38.49 26.68 3.68
C PHE A 95 38.67 27.78 2.63
N SER A 96 39.22 28.91 3.07
CA SER A 96 39.48 30.09 2.24
C SER A 96 40.82 30.03 1.47
N SER A 97 41.75 29.15 1.86
CA SER A 97 43.05 28.96 1.21
C SER A 97 43.45 27.48 1.14
N ALA A 98 44.26 27.11 0.14
CA ALA A 98 44.71 25.75 -0.12
C ALA A 98 45.68 25.20 0.95
N ASP A 99 46.45 26.07 1.59
CA ASP A 99 47.51 25.70 2.55
C ASP A 99 46.96 25.32 3.94
N ALA A 100 45.68 25.58 4.21
CA ALA A 100 45.00 25.24 5.46
C ALA A 100 44.15 23.96 5.37
N CYS A 101 44.23 23.23 4.25
CA CYS A 101 43.36 22.10 3.95
C CYS A 101 43.85 20.81 4.62
N ILE A 102 43.18 20.38 5.68
CA ILE A 102 43.46 19.13 6.37
C ILE A 102 42.42 18.09 5.95
N TRP A 103 42.88 17.01 5.31
CA TRP A 103 42.01 15.88 4.94
C TRP A 103 41.98 14.83 6.06
N PRO A 104 40.83 14.18 6.30
CA PRO A 104 40.77 13.01 7.18
C PRO A 104 41.71 11.92 6.69
N THR A 105 42.44 11.27 7.60
CA THR A 105 43.34 10.15 7.27
C THR A 105 42.63 8.79 7.35
N ASP A 106 41.40 8.77 7.85
CA ASP A 106 40.65 7.56 8.19
C ASP A 106 39.85 6.97 7.01
N ILE A 107 39.72 7.69 5.89
CA ILE A 107 38.91 7.34 4.72
C ILE A 107 39.68 7.66 3.44
N ASP A 108 39.59 6.80 2.43
CA ASP A 108 40.24 7.01 1.13
C ASP A 108 39.81 8.33 0.48
N LYS A 109 40.80 9.10 0.04
CA LYS A 109 40.61 10.44 -0.55
C LYS A 109 39.71 10.41 -1.79
N ALA A 110 39.79 9.34 -2.59
CA ALA A 110 38.97 9.17 -3.79
C ALA A 110 37.47 9.05 -3.48
N ASP A 111 37.12 8.38 -2.39
CA ASP A 111 35.72 8.20 -1.95
C ASP A 111 35.16 9.50 -1.37
N LEU A 112 35.97 10.27 -0.64
CA LEU A 112 35.62 11.59 -0.16
C LEU A 112 35.44 12.58 -1.33
N GLU A 113 36.28 12.52 -2.35
CA GLU A 113 36.13 13.35 -3.56
C GLU A 113 34.86 13.03 -4.35
N ALA A 114 34.35 11.81 -4.29
CA ALA A 114 33.07 11.43 -4.90
C ALA A 114 31.87 12.13 -4.24
N LEU A 115 31.96 12.47 -2.94
CA LEU A 115 30.90 13.21 -2.23
C LEU A 115 30.74 14.66 -2.73
N LEU A 116 31.72 15.21 -3.45
CA LEU A 116 31.60 16.52 -4.10
C LEU A 116 30.64 16.52 -5.30
N GLU A 117 30.24 15.35 -5.80
CA GLU A 117 29.22 15.21 -6.85
C GLU A 117 27.78 15.33 -6.32
N LEU A 118 27.60 15.42 -5.00
CA LEU A 118 26.29 15.68 -4.40
C LEU A 118 25.74 17.04 -4.83
N GLN A 119 24.42 17.12 -4.95
CA GLN A 119 23.70 18.31 -5.39
C GLN A 119 22.73 18.74 -4.31
N ALA A 120 22.68 20.04 -4.03
CA ALA A 120 21.63 20.65 -3.21
C ALA A 120 21.03 21.84 -3.96
N GLY A 121 19.74 22.08 -3.78
CA GLY A 121 19.03 23.22 -4.34
C GLY A 121 18.64 24.21 -3.24
N GLY A 122 18.70 25.51 -3.52
CA GLY A 122 18.05 26.52 -2.67
C GLY A 122 16.53 26.43 -2.80
N LYS A 123 15.79 26.87 -1.76
CA LYS A 123 14.32 26.96 -1.76
C LYS A 123 13.83 27.53 -3.10
N LYS A 124 12.95 26.82 -3.82
CA LYS A 124 12.25 27.38 -4.99
C LYS A 124 11.55 28.65 -4.53
N ALA A 125 12.02 29.82 -4.97
CA ALA A 125 11.19 31.00 -4.96
C ALA A 125 9.93 30.62 -5.72
N SER A 126 8.80 30.53 -5.01
CA SER A 126 7.50 30.33 -5.62
C SER A 126 7.30 31.45 -6.63
N SER A 127 7.48 31.15 -7.91
CA SER A 127 7.19 32.05 -9.00
C SER A 127 5.68 32.20 -9.12
N THR A 128 5.07 32.92 -8.18
CA THR A 128 3.90 33.73 -8.51
C THR A 128 4.40 34.79 -9.47
N LEU A 129 4.14 34.57 -10.76
CA LEU A 129 4.17 35.61 -11.78
C LEU A 129 3.32 36.80 -11.27
N LYS A 130 3.99 37.80 -10.69
CA LYS A 130 3.48 39.16 -10.63
C LYS A 130 4.32 39.98 -11.60
N ARG A 131 3.60 40.58 -12.56
CA ARG A 131 4.10 41.61 -13.50
C ARG A 131 4.90 42.66 -12.73
N PRO A 132 5.95 43.24 -13.37
CA PRO A 132 6.82 44.20 -12.71
C PRO A 132 6.05 45.45 -12.31
N ALA A 133 6.35 45.94 -11.11
CA ALA A 133 5.82 47.17 -10.57
C ALA A 133 6.42 48.38 -11.30
N SER A 134 5.56 49.30 -11.74
CA SER A 134 5.95 50.67 -12.02
C SER A 134 5.43 51.58 -10.89
N ALA A 135 6.39 52.16 -10.18
CA ALA A 135 6.41 53.53 -9.65
C ALA A 135 5.31 54.03 -8.69
N ASN A 136 5.80 54.35 -7.49
CA ASN A 136 5.65 55.64 -6.80
C ASN A 136 4.41 55.97 -5.96
N LEU A 137 4.75 56.14 -4.67
CA LEU A 137 4.43 57.24 -3.75
C LEU A 137 3.01 57.43 -3.19
N GLN A 138 3.02 57.63 -1.87
CA GLN A 138 2.11 58.46 -1.06
C GLN A 138 0.69 57.84 -0.87
N THR A 139 0.01 57.86 0.28
CA THR A 139 0.05 58.71 1.47
C THR A 139 -0.97 58.17 2.49
N VAL A 140 -0.63 58.23 3.79
CA VAL A 140 -1.46 58.81 4.88
C VAL A 140 -2.80 58.16 5.32
N CYS A 141 -2.77 57.68 6.57
CA CYS A 141 -3.73 57.83 7.68
C CYS A 141 -5.03 57.00 7.84
N LYS A 142 -5.09 56.43 9.05
CA LYS A 142 -6.14 56.52 10.10
C LYS A 142 -7.23 55.45 10.20
N LYS A 143 -7.11 54.70 11.32
CA LYS A 143 -8.09 54.22 12.32
C LYS A 143 -9.58 54.16 11.90
N VAL A 144 -10.26 53.06 12.23
CA VAL A 144 -11.20 52.93 13.38
C VAL A 144 -11.91 51.55 13.41
N ALA A 145 -12.08 51.05 14.64
CA ALA A 145 -13.04 50.08 15.20
C ALA A 145 -13.05 48.59 14.75
N LYS A 146 -12.74 47.74 15.74
CA LYS A 146 -13.20 46.35 15.86
C LYS A 146 -14.69 46.32 16.25
N PRO A 147 -15.48 45.37 15.72
CA PRO A 147 -16.53 44.73 16.48
C PRO A 147 -16.17 43.26 16.77
N VAL A 148 -16.43 42.89 18.01
CA VAL A 148 -16.34 41.54 18.57
C VAL A 148 -17.34 40.63 17.86
N LEU A 149 -16.89 39.46 17.38
CA LEU A 149 -17.75 38.28 17.25
C LEU A 149 -16.95 37.00 17.47
N ARG A 150 -17.49 36.21 18.39
CA ARG A 150 -16.95 35.00 19.02
C ARG A 150 -16.79 33.86 18.02
N ARG A 151 -15.69 33.10 18.18
CA ARG A 151 -15.50 31.74 17.64
C ARG A 151 -16.60 30.79 18.15
N PRO A 152 -17.19 29.96 17.27
CA PRO A 152 -17.59 28.62 17.62
C PRO A 152 -16.59 27.62 17.03
N ALA A 153 -16.13 26.72 17.91
CA ALA A 153 -15.44 25.51 17.53
C ALA A 153 -16.38 24.60 16.72
N ALA A 154 -15.90 24.04 15.61
CA ALA A 154 -16.53 22.94 14.91
C ALA A 154 -15.46 21.96 14.45
N GLY A 155 -15.44 20.79 15.12
CA GLY A 155 -14.65 19.63 14.74
C GLY A 155 -15.16 19.03 13.42
N CYS A 156 -14.22 18.57 12.61
CA CYS A 156 -14.46 17.81 11.38
C CYS A 156 -14.11 16.34 11.62
N ASP A 157 -14.98 15.63 12.35
CA ASP A 157 -15.06 14.18 12.34
C ASP A 157 -16.01 13.75 11.21
N GLY A 158 -15.43 13.44 10.04
CA GLY A 158 -16.11 12.77 8.94
C GLY A 158 -15.91 11.26 9.05
N ALA A 159 -16.73 10.59 9.86
CA ALA A 159 -16.78 9.14 9.94
C ALA A 159 -17.74 8.60 8.87
N ASP A 160 -17.21 8.28 7.68
CA ASP A 160 -17.95 7.53 6.66
C ASP A 160 -17.91 6.04 6.98
N SER A 161 -19.10 5.48 7.23
CA SER A 161 -19.29 4.07 7.56
C SER A 161 -19.49 3.25 6.27
N GLU A 162 -18.52 2.41 5.93
CA GLU A 162 -18.61 1.44 4.83
C GLU A 162 -19.46 0.24 5.25
N SER A 163 -20.78 0.27 5.02
CA SER A 163 -21.57 -0.97 5.02
C SER A 163 -21.63 -1.53 3.59
N GLU A 164 -21.02 -2.69 3.38
CA GLU A 164 -21.33 -3.53 2.22
C GLU A 164 -22.74 -4.10 2.44
N CYS A 165 -23.75 -3.39 1.94
CA CYS A 165 -25.11 -3.88 1.83
C CYS A 165 -25.14 -5.07 0.84
N ASN A 166 -25.10 -6.29 1.37
CA ASN A 166 -25.48 -7.49 0.62
C ASN A 166 -26.99 -7.68 0.78
N SER A 167 -27.79 -7.13 -0.12
CA SER A 167 -29.15 -7.61 -0.32
C SER A 167 -29.09 -8.98 -1.02
N GLU A 168 -29.68 -9.99 -0.38
CA GLU A 168 -29.71 -11.38 -0.82
C GLU A 168 -30.52 -11.57 -2.11
N PRO A 169 -30.13 -12.56 -2.93
CA PRO A 169 -31.10 -13.44 -3.55
C PRO A 169 -30.90 -14.88 -3.05
N SER A 170 -32.02 -15.55 -2.81
CA SER A 170 -32.16 -16.99 -2.59
C SER A 170 -31.54 -17.77 -3.74
N ILE A 171 -30.72 -18.77 -3.45
CA ILE A 171 -30.23 -19.74 -4.43
C ILE A 171 -30.80 -21.08 -4.00
N ASP A 172 -31.84 -21.51 -4.71
CA ASP A 172 -32.28 -22.89 -4.71
C ASP A 172 -31.24 -23.72 -5.48
N LEU A 173 -30.90 -24.87 -4.90
CA LEU A 173 -30.05 -25.89 -5.50
C LEU A 173 -30.93 -26.76 -6.40
N GLU A 174 -30.60 -26.89 -7.69
CA GLU A 174 -30.83 -28.08 -8.54
C GLU A 174 -30.12 -27.92 -9.91
N PRO A 175 -29.88 -29.02 -10.66
CA PRO A 175 -28.72 -29.20 -11.53
C PRO A 175 -28.97 -29.06 -13.04
N LEU A 176 -27.86 -28.86 -13.77
CA LEU A 176 -27.61 -29.12 -15.21
C LEU A 176 -28.39 -28.32 -16.27
N ASP A 177 -27.59 -27.57 -17.03
CA ASP A 177 -27.62 -27.36 -18.48
C ASP A 177 -28.96 -27.01 -19.16
N VAL A 178 -29.19 -25.72 -19.32
CA VAL A 178 -29.63 -24.98 -20.53
C VAL A 178 -29.63 -23.52 -20.10
N THR A 179 -29.23 -22.59 -20.98
CA THR A 179 -29.28 -21.15 -20.69
C THR A 179 -30.71 -20.72 -20.30
N ASP A 180 -30.98 -20.66 -19.00
CA ASP A 180 -32.24 -20.22 -18.43
C ASP A 180 -32.44 -18.72 -18.75
N PRO A 181 -33.56 -18.31 -19.38
CA PRO A 181 -33.87 -16.91 -19.69
C PRO A 181 -34.06 -16.01 -18.47
N ALA A 182 -34.11 -16.55 -17.25
CA ALA A 182 -34.51 -15.83 -16.05
C ALA A 182 -33.38 -15.00 -15.37
N ASP A 183 -32.12 -15.14 -15.78
CA ASP A 183 -30.97 -14.50 -15.09
C ASP A 183 -30.54 -13.15 -15.70
N GLU A 184 -31.28 -12.63 -16.70
CA GLU A 184 -31.10 -11.27 -17.21
C GLU A 184 -31.91 -10.28 -16.36
N ALA A 185 -31.27 -9.70 -15.33
CA ALA A 185 -31.85 -8.63 -14.52
C ALA A 185 -32.57 -7.59 -15.41
N ILE A 186 -33.87 -7.37 -15.15
CA ILE A 186 -34.70 -6.42 -15.88
C ILE A 186 -34.03 -5.03 -15.81
N VAL A 187 -33.47 -4.59 -16.92
CA VAL A 187 -32.86 -3.25 -17.03
C VAL A 187 -34.01 -2.25 -17.12
N VAL A 188 -34.32 -1.57 -16.01
CA VAL A 188 -35.39 -0.56 -15.98
C VAL A 188 -34.80 0.83 -16.23
N VAL A 189 -35.24 1.48 -17.31
CA VAL A 189 -34.87 2.85 -17.65
C VAL A 189 -35.79 3.86 -16.98
N GLY A 190 -35.24 4.96 -16.47
CA GLY A 190 -36.02 6.04 -15.85
C GLY A 190 -36.87 6.84 -16.84
N ASP A 191 -37.97 7.45 -16.35
CA ASP A 191 -38.99 8.13 -17.17
C ASP A 191 -38.45 9.20 -18.13
N LYS A 192 -37.39 9.92 -17.72
CA LYS A 192 -36.76 10.96 -18.56
C LYS A 192 -36.05 10.37 -19.78
N LEU A 193 -35.30 9.28 -19.59
CA LEU A 193 -34.64 8.60 -20.70
C LEU A 193 -35.68 7.91 -21.59
N LEU A 194 -36.72 7.29 -21.03
CA LEU A 194 -37.84 6.74 -21.81
C LEU A 194 -38.54 7.80 -22.67
N ALA A 195 -38.73 9.02 -22.16
CA ALA A 195 -39.31 10.12 -22.93
C ALA A 195 -38.43 10.54 -24.13
N LEU A 196 -37.11 10.54 -23.96
CA LEU A 196 -36.14 10.81 -25.04
C LEU A 196 -36.11 9.69 -26.08
N LEU A 197 -36.19 8.43 -25.67
CA LEU A 197 -36.27 7.30 -26.60
C LEU A 197 -37.59 7.34 -27.39
N LYS A 198 -38.70 7.66 -26.71
CA LYS A 198 -40.01 7.83 -27.35
C LYS A 198 -39.98 8.97 -28.37
N SER A 199 -39.33 10.10 -28.07
CA SER A 199 -39.24 11.23 -29.00
C SER A 199 -38.36 10.90 -30.21
N GLU A 200 -37.27 10.16 -30.03
CA GLU A 200 -36.40 9.68 -31.12
C GLU A 200 -37.12 8.70 -32.04
N VAL A 201 -37.87 7.74 -31.49
CA VAL A 201 -38.71 6.81 -32.27
C VAL A 201 -39.82 7.56 -33.00
N ALA A 202 -40.47 8.53 -32.36
CA ALA A 202 -41.51 9.34 -32.99
C ALA A 202 -40.96 10.22 -34.12
N ALA A 203 -39.77 10.81 -33.96
CA ALA A 203 -39.10 11.57 -34.99
C ALA A 203 -38.73 10.69 -36.19
N THR A 204 -38.25 9.47 -35.94
CA THR A 204 -37.89 8.51 -37.00
C THR A 204 -39.14 8.02 -37.74
N LYS A 205 -40.29 7.88 -37.06
CA LYS A 205 -41.58 7.52 -37.71
C LYS A 205 -42.10 8.60 -38.67
N ARG A 206 -41.69 9.86 -38.50
CA ARG A 206 -42.11 10.99 -39.35
C ARG A 206 -41.29 11.12 -40.64
N LEU A 207 -40.24 10.32 -40.82
CA LEU A 207 -39.45 10.32 -42.05
C LEU A 207 -40.28 9.74 -43.22
N THR A 208 -40.40 10.52 -44.29
CA THR A 208 -41.21 10.18 -45.48
C THR A 208 -40.38 9.50 -46.59
N LYS A 209 -39.07 9.72 -46.61
CA LYS A 209 -38.12 9.05 -47.51
C LYS A 209 -37.21 8.13 -46.71
N PHE A 210 -37.34 6.85 -47.01
CA PHE A 210 -36.43 5.79 -46.64
C PHE A 210 -35.58 5.55 -47.92
N ASN A 211 -34.25 5.49 -47.80
CA ASN A 211 -33.25 5.38 -48.88
C ASN A 211 -33.05 3.90 -49.28
N PRO A 212 -32.99 3.45 -50.56
CA PRO A 212 -33.11 2.03 -51.02
C PRO A 212 -32.10 0.99 -50.47
N VAL A 213 -31.27 1.39 -49.51
CA VAL A 213 -30.56 0.54 -48.55
C VAL A 213 -31.33 0.53 -47.22
N ASP A 214 -32.67 0.47 -47.24
CA ASP A 214 -33.50 0.81 -46.08
C ASP A 214 -33.50 -0.23 -44.99
N ARG A 215 -32.67 0.07 -44.00
CA ARG A 215 -32.51 -0.66 -42.75
C ARG A 215 -33.37 0.05 -41.69
N CYS A 216 -33.75 -0.62 -40.61
CA CYS A 216 -34.12 0.05 -39.34
C CYS A 216 -32.87 0.68 -38.68
N ARG A 217 -31.94 1.21 -39.50
CA ARG A 217 -30.57 1.63 -39.18
C ARG A 217 -30.47 2.63 -38.04
N PRO A 218 -31.39 3.61 -37.91
CA PRO A 218 -31.28 4.60 -36.85
C PRO A 218 -31.59 4.03 -35.47
N LEU A 219 -32.23 2.86 -35.37
CA LEU A 219 -32.76 2.37 -34.09
C LEU A 219 -32.29 0.97 -33.72
N CYS A 220 -32.14 0.05 -34.69
CA CYS A 220 -31.68 -1.31 -34.43
C CYS A 220 -30.36 -1.60 -35.21
N PRO A 221 -29.36 -2.27 -34.59
CA PRO A 221 -28.00 -2.35 -35.14
C PRO A 221 -27.89 -3.14 -36.46
N PHE A 222 -28.52 -4.33 -36.56
CA PHE A 222 -28.30 -5.25 -37.70
C PHE A 222 -29.55 -5.49 -38.58
N ARG A 223 -30.72 -4.95 -38.22
CA ARG A 223 -31.98 -5.20 -38.93
C ARG A 223 -32.01 -4.55 -40.32
N ARG A 224 -32.12 -5.39 -41.36
CA ARG A 224 -32.29 -4.99 -42.77
C ARG A 224 -33.60 -5.53 -43.32
N PHE A 225 -34.30 -4.74 -44.15
CA PHE A 225 -35.52 -5.17 -44.83
C PHE A 225 -35.28 -5.14 -46.34
N PRO A 226 -34.95 -6.29 -46.97
CA PRO A 226 -34.64 -6.33 -48.40
C PRO A 226 -35.84 -5.90 -49.26
N HIS A 227 -35.55 -5.17 -50.33
CA HIS A 227 -36.53 -4.66 -51.28
C HIS A 227 -37.00 -5.77 -52.22
N ARG A 228 -38.33 -5.98 -52.33
CA ARG A 228 -38.91 -6.62 -53.52
C ARG A 228 -39.42 -5.57 -54.53
N PHE A 229 -39.85 -4.39 -54.07
CA PHE A 229 -40.31 -3.24 -54.89
C PHE A 229 -40.06 -1.90 -54.16
N ALA A 230 -40.04 -0.77 -54.89
CA ALA A 230 -39.93 0.57 -54.31
C ALA A 230 -41.15 0.87 -53.38
N GLY A 231 -40.88 1.31 -52.14
CA GLY A 231 -41.92 1.60 -51.14
C GLY A 231 -42.30 0.43 -50.20
N ALA A 232 -42.04 -0.82 -50.58
CA ALA A 232 -42.34 -1.99 -49.71
C ALA A 232 -41.46 -2.05 -48.44
N SER A 233 -40.24 -1.51 -48.50
CA SER A 233 -39.33 -1.41 -47.35
C SER A 233 -39.86 -0.45 -46.29
N ALA A 234 -40.35 0.72 -46.70
CA ALA A 234 -40.85 1.77 -45.80
C ALA A 234 -42.06 1.28 -44.99
N THR A 235 -42.97 0.54 -45.62
CA THR A 235 -44.14 -0.05 -44.93
C THR A 235 -43.71 -1.10 -43.92
N ARG A 236 -42.76 -1.98 -44.27
CA ARG A 236 -42.22 -3.02 -43.37
C ARG A 236 -41.42 -2.43 -42.20
N VAL A 237 -40.62 -1.39 -42.45
CA VAL A 237 -39.89 -0.66 -41.40
C VAL A 237 -40.87 0.01 -40.44
N ARG A 238 -41.91 0.68 -40.95
CA ARG A 238 -42.96 1.27 -40.08
C ARG A 238 -43.71 0.22 -39.29
N GLN A 239 -44.06 -0.91 -39.91
CA GLN A 239 -44.71 -2.04 -39.22
C GLN A 239 -43.81 -2.55 -38.09
N HIS A 240 -42.53 -2.79 -38.36
CA HIS A 240 -41.55 -3.19 -37.35
C HIS A 240 -41.43 -2.16 -36.21
N MET A 241 -41.35 -0.87 -36.51
CA MET A 241 -41.32 0.20 -35.51
C MET A 241 -42.60 0.32 -34.68
N THR A 242 -43.73 -0.17 -35.18
CA THR A 242 -45.01 -0.11 -34.48
C THR A 242 -45.21 -1.35 -33.61
N THR A 243 -44.74 -2.51 -34.08
CA THR A 243 -44.84 -3.78 -33.37
C THR A 243 -43.78 -3.95 -32.29
N TYR A 244 -42.53 -3.52 -32.52
CA TYR A 244 -41.40 -3.89 -31.67
C TYR A 244 -40.76 -2.72 -30.89
N HIS A 245 -40.89 -1.47 -31.34
CA HIS A 245 -40.47 -0.29 -30.56
C HIS A 245 -41.63 0.22 -29.69
N VAL A 246 -42.07 -0.65 -28.77
CA VAL A 246 -43.20 -0.40 -27.87
C VAL A 246 -42.72 -0.10 -26.44
N PRO A 247 -43.56 0.53 -25.59
CA PRO A 247 -43.20 0.84 -24.20
C PRO A 247 -42.79 -0.40 -23.39
N SER A 248 -43.38 -1.57 -23.67
CA SER A 248 -43.04 -2.83 -23.00
C SER A 248 -41.61 -3.30 -23.28
N ALA A 249 -41.05 -2.94 -24.45
CA ALA A 249 -39.65 -3.17 -24.81
C ALA A 249 -38.75 -1.94 -24.54
N GLN A 250 -39.26 -0.95 -23.78
CA GLN A 250 -38.57 0.31 -23.50
C GLN A 250 -38.06 1.02 -24.77
N PHE A 251 -38.79 0.85 -25.89
CA PHE A 251 -38.44 1.37 -27.21
C PHE A 251 -37.13 0.83 -27.83
N CYS A 252 -36.51 -0.21 -27.25
CA CYS A 252 -35.30 -0.85 -27.77
C CYS A 252 -35.59 -2.29 -28.23
N CYS A 253 -35.61 -2.52 -29.54
CA CYS A 253 -36.02 -3.80 -30.13
C CYS A 253 -34.97 -4.91 -30.02
N SER A 254 -33.70 -4.53 -29.91
CA SER A 254 -32.59 -5.46 -30.15
C SER A 254 -32.14 -6.25 -28.92
N GLY A 255 -32.61 -5.87 -27.72
CA GLY A 255 -32.29 -6.57 -26.48
C GLY A 255 -31.70 -5.70 -25.37
N THR A 256 -31.34 -6.34 -24.27
CA THR A 256 -30.85 -5.73 -23.03
C THR A 256 -29.44 -5.15 -23.17
N LYS A 257 -28.60 -5.65 -24.08
CA LYS A 257 -27.24 -5.12 -24.29
C LYS A 257 -27.23 -3.77 -25.01
N GLN A 258 -28.06 -3.59 -26.03
CA GLN A 258 -28.22 -2.27 -26.66
C GLN A 258 -28.79 -1.27 -25.63
N LEU A 259 -29.75 -1.69 -24.82
CA LEU A 259 -30.32 -0.84 -23.77
C LEU A 259 -29.27 -0.39 -22.75
N LYS A 260 -28.35 -1.28 -22.34
CA LYS A 260 -27.20 -0.92 -21.48
C LYS A 260 -26.28 0.10 -22.12
N VAL A 261 -26.03 0.00 -23.43
CA VAL A 261 -25.26 1.02 -24.18
C VAL A 261 -25.98 2.37 -24.17
N VAL A 262 -27.30 2.38 -24.38
CA VAL A 262 -28.09 3.63 -24.35
C VAL A 262 -28.04 4.30 -22.98
N ILE A 263 -28.14 3.52 -21.89
CA ILE A 263 -27.97 4.04 -20.52
C ILE A 263 -26.57 4.63 -20.35
N ALA A 264 -25.53 3.90 -20.76
CA ALA A 264 -24.15 4.36 -20.63
C ALA A 264 -23.89 5.67 -21.40
N LEU A 265 -24.46 5.81 -22.61
CA LEU A 265 -24.39 7.03 -23.42
C LEU A 265 -25.13 8.21 -22.76
N TYR A 266 -26.33 7.96 -22.24
CA TYR A 266 -27.10 8.99 -21.54
C TYR A 266 -26.34 9.51 -20.30
N ASP A 267 -25.78 8.59 -19.51
CA ASP A 267 -25.00 8.96 -18.33
C ASP A 267 -23.71 9.70 -18.73
N ASN A 268 -23.04 9.28 -19.81
CA ASN A 268 -21.86 9.95 -20.33
C ASN A 268 -22.17 11.38 -20.81
N ASP A 269 -23.24 11.56 -21.60
CA ASP A 269 -23.67 12.88 -22.07
C ASP A 269 -23.99 13.81 -20.88
N ILE A 270 -24.64 13.30 -19.84
CA ILE A 270 -24.90 14.07 -18.59
C ILE A 270 -23.60 14.43 -17.88
N LEU A 271 -22.66 13.50 -17.71
CA LEU A 271 -21.38 13.73 -17.06
C LEU A 271 -20.54 14.76 -17.82
N MET A 272 -20.61 14.74 -19.15
CA MET A 272 -19.96 15.70 -20.05
C MET A 272 -20.74 17.01 -20.21
N ARG A 273 -21.88 17.17 -19.51
CA ARG A 273 -22.78 18.33 -19.57
C ARG A 273 -23.29 18.65 -20.99
N GLN A 274 -23.42 17.62 -21.82
CA GLN A 274 -24.00 17.70 -23.15
C GLN A 274 -25.49 17.35 -23.11
N VAL A 275 -26.26 17.88 -24.06
CA VAL A 275 -27.69 17.52 -24.18
C VAL A 275 -27.78 16.14 -24.82
N PRO A 276 -28.35 15.12 -24.14
CA PRO A 276 -28.45 13.79 -24.70
C PRO A 276 -29.29 13.82 -25.97
N CYS A 277 -28.72 13.36 -27.09
CA CYS A 277 -29.41 13.33 -28.36
C CYS A 277 -29.05 12.08 -29.17
N LYS A 278 -30.02 11.59 -29.96
CA LYS A 278 -29.85 10.47 -30.90
C LYS A 278 -29.24 9.21 -30.26
N LEU A 279 -29.71 8.83 -29.06
CA LEU A 279 -29.12 7.76 -28.25
C LEU A 279 -29.31 6.38 -28.90
N LEU A 280 -30.45 6.12 -29.53
CA LEU A 280 -30.69 4.87 -30.26
C LEU A 280 -29.83 4.80 -31.53
N SER A 281 -29.68 5.92 -32.25
CA SER A 281 -28.81 5.97 -33.42
C SER A 281 -27.34 5.77 -33.08
N ARG A 282 -26.85 6.46 -32.04
CA ARG A 282 -25.45 6.34 -31.56
C ARG A 282 -25.17 4.94 -31.02
N SER A 283 -26.06 4.38 -30.20
CA SER A 283 -25.89 3.02 -29.68
C SER A 283 -25.88 1.97 -30.81
N ALA A 284 -26.76 2.11 -31.80
CA ALA A 284 -26.78 1.22 -32.96
C ALA A 284 -25.53 1.36 -33.84
N GLU A 285 -24.93 2.54 -33.92
CA GLU A 285 -23.67 2.78 -34.62
C GLU A 285 -22.46 2.18 -33.88
N ILE A 286 -22.36 2.39 -32.57
CA ILE A 286 -21.28 1.81 -31.74
C ILE A 286 -21.29 0.28 -31.81
N VAL A 287 -22.46 -0.34 -31.67
CA VAL A 287 -22.59 -1.80 -31.75
C VAL A 287 -22.24 -2.31 -33.17
N ARG A 288 -22.58 -1.57 -34.22
CA ARG A 288 -22.20 -1.95 -35.60
C ARG A 288 -20.70 -1.85 -35.86
N ASN A 289 -20.07 -0.79 -35.37
CA ASN A 289 -18.65 -0.56 -35.62
C ASN A 289 -17.74 -1.50 -34.80
N THR A 290 -18.25 -2.00 -33.68
CA THR A 290 -17.48 -2.88 -32.78
C THR A 290 -17.67 -4.36 -33.10
N VAL A 291 -18.85 -4.78 -33.61
CA VAL A 291 -19.16 -6.19 -33.85
C VAL A 291 -18.75 -6.59 -35.26
N PHE A 292 -17.65 -7.33 -35.33
CA PHE A 292 -17.17 -7.99 -36.55
C PHE A 292 -17.05 -9.50 -36.29
N PRO A 293 -17.51 -10.38 -37.21
CA PRO A 293 -18.31 -10.15 -38.40
C PRO A 293 -19.79 -9.80 -38.09
N GLU A 294 -20.47 -9.17 -39.04
CA GLU A 294 -21.87 -8.72 -38.87
C GLU A 294 -22.81 -9.88 -38.50
N ILE A 295 -23.68 -9.66 -37.50
CA ILE A 295 -24.74 -10.62 -37.15
C ILE A 295 -25.79 -10.66 -38.26
N GLN A 296 -26.36 -11.84 -38.51
CA GLN A 296 -27.44 -12.01 -39.49
C GLN A 296 -28.58 -11.01 -39.26
N SER A 297 -28.99 -10.33 -40.33
CA SER A 297 -30.02 -9.27 -40.30
C SER A 297 -31.42 -9.73 -39.87
N ASN A 298 -31.61 -11.04 -39.75
CA ASN A 298 -32.89 -11.69 -39.50
C ASN A 298 -33.15 -11.89 -37.99
N ILE A 299 -32.12 -11.75 -37.16
CA ILE A 299 -32.18 -11.99 -35.72
C ILE A 299 -32.50 -10.68 -35.00
N MET A 300 -33.47 -10.76 -34.08
CA MET A 300 -33.96 -9.60 -33.34
C MET A 300 -33.32 -9.47 -31.95
N ILE A 301 -33.15 -10.58 -31.25
CA ILE A 301 -32.52 -10.62 -29.92
C ILE A 301 -31.03 -10.88 -30.13
N ILE A 302 -30.23 -9.82 -30.07
CA ILE A 302 -28.77 -9.90 -30.30
C ILE A 302 -28.00 -10.27 -29.02
N ASP A 303 -28.66 -10.32 -27.87
CA ASP A 303 -28.00 -10.50 -26.58
C ASP A 303 -27.21 -11.81 -26.50
N LYS A 304 -27.75 -12.93 -26.98
CA LYS A 304 -27.05 -14.22 -26.93
C LYS A 304 -25.80 -14.26 -27.83
N LEU A 305 -25.79 -13.45 -28.89
CA LEU A 305 -24.76 -13.43 -29.93
C LEU A 305 -23.66 -12.39 -29.70
N LEU A 306 -23.83 -11.52 -28.71
CA LEU A 306 -22.83 -10.50 -28.37
C LEU A 306 -22.06 -10.86 -27.11
N ARG A 307 -20.78 -10.52 -27.08
CA ARG A 307 -19.91 -10.59 -25.89
C ARG A 307 -19.28 -9.23 -25.64
N VAL A 308 -19.10 -8.88 -24.36
CA VAL A 308 -18.46 -7.64 -23.95
C VAL A 308 -16.99 -7.94 -23.70
N VAL A 309 -16.12 -7.27 -24.44
CA VAL A 309 -14.67 -7.39 -24.34
C VAL A 309 -14.10 -6.08 -23.79
N PHE A 310 -13.26 -6.18 -22.76
CA PHE A 310 -12.51 -5.07 -22.21
C PHE A 310 -11.16 -4.96 -22.90
N ASP A 311 -10.91 -3.81 -23.53
CA ASP A 311 -9.65 -3.46 -24.15
C ASP A 311 -9.07 -2.18 -23.51
N HIS A 312 -7.81 -1.90 -23.80
CA HIS A 312 -7.14 -0.71 -23.32
C HIS A 312 -7.73 0.60 -23.86
N ASP A 313 -8.35 0.58 -25.06
CA ASP A 313 -9.04 1.72 -25.69
C ASP A 313 -10.48 1.90 -25.16
N GLY A 314 -10.95 0.93 -24.39
CA GLY A 314 -12.30 0.90 -23.83
C GLY A 314 -13.04 -0.40 -24.10
N ILE A 315 -14.36 -0.31 -24.03
CA ILE A 315 -15.25 -1.46 -24.05
C ILE A 315 -15.68 -1.72 -25.49
N LYS A 316 -15.58 -2.97 -25.95
CA LYS A 316 -15.99 -3.40 -27.29
C LYS A 316 -17.04 -4.49 -27.20
N PHE A 317 -17.99 -4.49 -28.13
CA PHE A 317 -18.93 -5.59 -28.31
C PHE A 317 -18.45 -6.43 -29.49
N VAL A 318 -18.28 -7.72 -29.28
CA VAL A 318 -17.76 -8.64 -30.30
C VAL A 318 -18.77 -9.76 -30.50
N ASN A 319 -18.82 -10.29 -31.73
CA ASN A 319 -19.64 -11.45 -32.05
C ASN A 319 -19.15 -12.66 -31.21
N ALA A 320 -20.08 -13.41 -30.63
CA ALA A 320 -19.76 -14.55 -29.77
C ALA A 320 -18.91 -15.59 -30.51
N ASP A 321 -19.16 -15.84 -31.79
CA ASP A 321 -18.41 -16.84 -32.56
C ASP A 321 -17.01 -16.34 -32.93
N TYR A 322 -16.84 -15.04 -33.17
CA TYR A 322 -15.55 -14.42 -33.49
C TYR A 322 -14.67 -14.24 -32.26
N ALA A 323 -15.26 -13.86 -31.13
CA ALA A 323 -14.55 -13.81 -29.85
C ALA A 323 -14.04 -15.19 -29.40
N ILE A 324 -14.63 -16.28 -29.89
CA ILE A 324 -14.22 -17.65 -29.58
C ILE A 324 -13.13 -18.14 -30.55
N ASN A 325 -13.15 -17.71 -31.82
CA ASN A 325 -12.34 -18.31 -32.87
C ASN A 325 -11.19 -17.43 -33.40
N ASP A 326 -11.34 -16.10 -33.44
CA ASP A 326 -10.42 -15.21 -34.16
C ASP A 326 -9.79 -14.12 -33.27
N GLU A 327 -10.46 -13.70 -32.19
CA GLU A 327 -9.91 -12.71 -31.25
C GLU A 327 -9.24 -13.39 -30.06
N ILE A 328 -7.99 -13.01 -29.78
CA ILE A 328 -7.18 -13.60 -28.68
C ILE A 328 -7.61 -12.96 -27.34
N VAL A 329 -8.78 -13.35 -26.86
CA VAL A 329 -9.40 -12.85 -25.62
C VAL A 329 -9.40 -13.92 -24.54
N ARG A 330 -9.46 -13.49 -23.28
CA ARG A 330 -9.53 -14.39 -22.12
C ARG A 330 -10.86 -14.25 -21.40
N ARG A 331 -11.48 -15.38 -21.02
CA ARG A 331 -12.81 -15.43 -20.40
C ARG A 331 -12.72 -15.66 -18.89
N VAL A 332 -13.11 -14.66 -18.10
CA VAL A 332 -13.27 -14.77 -16.64
C VAL A 332 -14.74 -14.65 -16.27
N GLY A 333 -15.37 -15.79 -15.97
CA GLY A 333 -16.82 -15.85 -15.73
C GLY A 333 -17.61 -15.48 -16.99
N ASN A 334 -18.26 -14.32 -16.97
CA ASN A 334 -19.04 -13.79 -18.09
C ASN A 334 -18.37 -12.58 -18.77
N LEU A 335 -17.15 -12.23 -18.36
CA LEU A 335 -16.39 -11.09 -18.86
C LEU A 335 -15.22 -11.57 -19.72
N PHE A 336 -14.94 -10.81 -20.78
CA PHE A 336 -13.83 -11.07 -21.71
C PHE A 336 -12.88 -9.88 -21.70
N TYR A 337 -11.58 -10.12 -21.82
CA TYR A 337 -10.59 -9.04 -21.86
C TYR A 337 -9.39 -9.37 -22.76
N THR A 338 -8.74 -8.32 -23.28
CA THR A 338 -7.57 -8.40 -24.17
C THR A 338 -6.24 -8.35 -23.41
N ARG A 339 -5.14 -8.70 -24.09
CA ARG A 339 -3.76 -8.54 -23.58
C ARG A 339 -3.48 -7.14 -23.05
N ARG A 340 -3.86 -6.11 -23.83
CA ARG A 340 -3.56 -4.71 -23.48
C ARG A 340 -4.34 -4.25 -22.25
N PHE A 341 -5.55 -4.77 -22.05
CA PHE A 341 -6.29 -4.55 -20.81
C PHE A 341 -5.66 -5.28 -19.62
N ALA A 342 -5.17 -6.50 -19.81
CA ALA A 342 -4.46 -7.25 -18.77
C ALA A 342 -3.21 -6.52 -18.27
N GLU A 343 -2.42 -5.94 -19.19
CA GLU A 343 -1.25 -5.09 -18.88
C GLU A 343 -1.64 -3.83 -18.11
N LEU A 344 -2.71 -3.15 -18.54
CA LEU A 344 -3.22 -1.98 -17.83
C LEU A 344 -3.68 -2.36 -16.41
N LEU A 345 -4.43 -3.45 -16.27
CA LEU A 345 -4.92 -3.93 -14.98
C LEU A 345 -3.75 -4.29 -14.05
N LEU A 346 -2.76 -5.04 -14.55
CA LEU A 346 -1.56 -5.40 -13.80
C LEU A 346 -0.83 -4.15 -13.28
N ARG A 347 -0.61 -3.16 -14.16
CA ARG A 347 0.10 -1.93 -13.82
C ARG A 347 -0.62 -1.14 -12.72
N GLU A 348 -1.91 -0.86 -12.92
CA GLU A 348 -2.68 -0.04 -11.98
C GLU A 348 -2.87 -0.77 -10.63
N VAL A 349 -3.07 -2.11 -10.64
CA VAL A 349 -3.18 -2.90 -9.40
C VAL A 349 -1.90 -2.84 -8.57
N LEU A 350 -0.73 -2.90 -9.20
CA LEU A 350 0.56 -2.82 -8.52
C LEU A 350 0.85 -1.41 -7.98
N ILE A 351 0.59 -0.37 -8.77
CA ILE A 351 0.80 1.03 -8.33
C ILE A 351 -0.09 1.38 -7.13
N TYR A 352 -1.33 0.91 -7.12
CA TYR A 352 -2.30 1.19 -6.05
C TYR A 352 -2.34 0.13 -4.96
N ASN A 353 -1.35 -0.79 -4.89
CA ASN A 353 -1.21 -1.73 -3.78
C ASN A 353 -2.49 -2.58 -3.54
N GLY A 354 -3.20 -2.93 -4.63
CA GLY A 354 -4.45 -3.69 -4.57
C GLY A 354 -5.68 -2.92 -4.04
N LYS A 355 -5.66 -1.58 -4.01
CA LYS A 355 -6.84 -0.76 -3.67
C LYS A 355 -7.81 -0.64 -4.85
N MET A 356 -8.75 -1.58 -4.93
CA MET A 356 -9.57 -1.72 -6.13
C MET A 356 -10.43 -0.51 -6.49
N LYS A 357 -10.96 0.22 -5.51
CA LYS A 357 -11.73 1.46 -5.78
C LYS A 357 -10.90 2.51 -6.52
N SER A 358 -9.63 2.69 -6.15
CA SER A 358 -8.72 3.63 -6.80
C SER A 358 -8.31 3.15 -8.20
N VAL A 359 -8.07 1.85 -8.35
CA VAL A 359 -7.76 1.23 -9.65
C VAL A 359 -8.92 1.38 -10.63
N MET A 360 -10.15 1.07 -10.18
CA MET A 360 -11.37 1.22 -10.99
C MET A 360 -11.54 2.66 -11.47
N GLN A 361 -11.37 3.64 -10.59
CA GLN A 361 -11.47 5.06 -10.93
C GLN A 361 -10.42 5.47 -11.97
N ARG A 362 -9.17 4.98 -11.83
CA ARG A 362 -8.09 5.29 -12.77
C ARG A 362 -8.30 4.66 -14.14
N ILE A 363 -8.72 3.40 -14.18
CA ILE A 363 -9.07 2.73 -15.44
C ILE A 363 -10.23 3.46 -16.11
N ALA A 364 -11.27 3.84 -15.36
CA ALA A 364 -12.40 4.61 -15.90
C ALA A 364 -11.96 5.96 -16.49
N ILE A 365 -11.07 6.69 -15.82
CA ILE A 365 -10.50 7.95 -16.34
C ILE A 365 -9.72 7.71 -17.62
N GLN A 366 -8.88 6.67 -17.67
CA GLN A 366 -8.06 6.38 -18.84
C GLN A 366 -8.93 6.01 -20.05
N VAL A 367 -9.92 5.14 -19.85
CA VAL A 367 -10.88 4.75 -20.90
C VAL A 367 -11.70 5.96 -21.37
N ALA A 368 -12.15 6.82 -20.46
CA ALA A 368 -12.85 8.05 -20.83
C ALA A 368 -11.94 9.02 -21.61
N SER A 369 -10.64 9.12 -21.27
CA SER A 369 -9.68 9.99 -21.95
C SER A 369 -9.38 9.57 -23.39
N GLN A 370 -9.57 8.29 -23.73
CA GLN A 370 -9.45 7.78 -25.10
C GLN A 370 -10.71 8.02 -25.93
N GLY A 371 -11.74 8.67 -25.37
CA GLY A 371 -12.98 8.98 -26.08
C GLY A 371 -14.00 7.84 -26.09
N CYS A 372 -13.84 6.82 -25.24
CA CYS A 372 -14.82 5.74 -25.15
C CYS A 372 -16.10 6.22 -24.44
N GLU A 373 -17.15 6.48 -25.22
CA GLU A 373 -18.45 6.99 -24.73
C GLU A 373 -19.21 6.00 -23.82
N ILE A 374 -18.81 4.73 -23.82
CA ILE A 374 -19.45 3.65 -23.07
C ILE A 374 -18.65 3.18 -21.86
N ALA A 375 -17.72 4.01 -21.36
CA ALA A 375 -16.87 3.71 -20.19
C ALA A 375 -17.67 3.31 -18.93
N ASN A 376 -18.91 3.80 -18.80
CA ASN A 376 -19.81 3.48 -17.69
C ASN A 376 -20.26 2.01 -17.62
N LEU A 377 -19.98 1.20 -18.65
CA LEU A 377 -20.23 -0.25 -18.64
C LEU A 377 -19.17 -1.04 -17.86
N LEU A 378 -18.11 -0.41 -17.37
CA LEU A 378 -17.14 -1.07 -16.49
C LEU A 378 -17.83 -1.60 -15.22
N PRO A 379 -17.42 -2.77 -14.68
CA PRO A 379 -18.04 -3.31 -13.48
C PRO A 379 -17.91 -2.35 -12.30
N VAL A 380 -19.03 -1.98 -11.67
CA VAL A 380 -19.05 -1.09 -10.50
C VAL A 380 -18.64 -1.85 -9.22
N ASN A 381 -18.89 -3.16 -9.18
CA ASN A 381 -18.67 -3.98 -8.00
C ASN A 381 -17.29 -4.62 -7.99
N GLY A 382 -16.55 -4.47 -6.88
CA GLY A 382 -15.24 -5.09 -6.68
C GLY A 382 -15.24 -6.62 -6.81
N LYS A 383 -16.39 -7.29 -6.58
CA LYS A 383 -16.56 -8.74 -6.74
C LYS A 383 -16.28 -9.23 -8.16
N SER A 384 -16.51 -8.41 -9.18
CA SER A 384 -16.24 -8.76 -10.59
C SER A 384 -14.77 -8.54 -10.98
N TRP A 385 -14.05 -7.68 -10.26
CA TRP A 385 -12.65 -7.36 -10.52
C TRP A 385 -11.68 -8.39 -9.94
N TRP A 386 -11.92 -8.87 -8.72
CA TRP A 386 -11.02 -9.83 -8.07
C TRP A 386 -10.77 -11.12 -8.86
N PRO A 387 -11.76 -11.73 -9.53
CA PRO A 387 -11.53 -12.85 -10.44
C PRO A 387 -10.58 -12.51 -11.61
N MET A 388 -10.69 -11.32 -12.19
CA MET A 388 -9.81 -10.90 -13.29
C MET A 388 -8.39 -10.66 -12.79
N VAL A 389 -8.25 -10.04 -11.61
CA VAL A 389 -6.95 -9.84 -10.96
C VAL A 389 -6.31 -11.20 -10.63
N GLU A 390 -7.08 -12.14 -10.12
CA GLU A 390 -6.58 -13.49 -9.83
C GLU A 390 -6.06 -14.20 -11.08
N ASP A 391 -6.81 -14.16 -12.19
CA ASP A 391 -6.41 -14.75 -13.47
C ASP A 391 -5.11 -14.14 -13.99
N VAL A 392 -5.02 -12.80 -14.00
CA VAL A 392 -3.84 -12.06 -14.45
C VAL A 392 -2.60 -12.40 -13.62
N PHE A 393 -2.72 -12.42 -12.28
CA PHE A 393 -1.59 -12.72 -11.40
C PHE A 393 -1.25 -14.21 -11.35
N ALA A 394 -2.19 -15.11 -11.67
CA ALA A 394 -1.93 -16.53 -11.82
C ALA A 394 -1.31 -16.90 -13.17
N SER A 395 -1.24 -15.95 -14.12
CA SER A 395 -0.71 -16.22 -15.45
C SER A 395 0.75 -16.72 -15.42
N PRO A 396 1.13 -17.66 -16.32
CA PRO A 396 2.50 -18.18 -16.39
C PRO A 396 3.55 -17.09 -16.57
N ALA A 397 3.27 -16.06 -17.37
CA ALA A 397 4.19 -14.95 -17.61
C ALA A 397 4.47 -14.13 -16.34
N VAL A 398 3.44 -13.84 -15.53
CA VAL A 398 3.62 -13.11 -14.25
C VAL A 398 4.34 -13.99 -13.23
N GLN A 399 4.05 -15.29 -13.19
CA GLN A 399 4.77 -16.23 -12.32
C GLN A 399 6.23 -16.41 -12.74
N ALA A 400 6.53 -16.46 -14.04
CA ALA A 400 7.88 -16.50 -14.57
C ALA A 400 8.66 -15.23 -14.21
N LEU A 401 8.06 -14.05 -14.37
CA LEU A 401 8.66 -12.79 -13.93
C LEU A 401 8.95 -12.81 -12.43
N ARG A 402 8.00 -13.29 -11.61
CA ARG A 402 8.24 -13.46 -10.17
C ARG A 402 9.40 -14.41 -9.88
N TYR A 403 9.50 -15.53 -10.60
CA TYR A 403 10.59 -16.49 -10.44
C TYR A 403 11.95 -15.87 -10.79
N VAL A 404 12.04 -15.12 -11.89
CA VAL A 404 13.25 -14.39 -12.29
C VAL A 404 13.69 -13.41 -11.20
N LEU A 405 12.77 -12.65 -10.62
CA LEU A 405 13.08 -11.70 -9.55
C LEU A 405 13.56 -12.40 -8.27
N LEU A 406 12.99 -13.56 -7.94
CA LEU A 406 13.45 -14.35 -6.78
C LEU A 406 14.83 -14.97 -7.05
N ALA A 407 15.06 -15.49 -8.25
CA ALA A 407 16.36 -16.01 -8.67
C ALA A 407 17.45 -14.92 -8.63
N GLU A 408 17.13 -13.69 -9.04
CA GLU A 408 18.05 -12.54 -8.93
C GLU A 408 18.44 -12.29 -7.46
N LEU A 409 17.47 -12.33 -6.53
CA LEU A 409 17.76 -12.22 -5.09
C LEU A 409 18.62 -13.38 -4.56
N GLU A 410 18.41 -14.60 -5.06
CA GLU A 410 19.25 -15.76 -4.74
C GLU A 410 20.68 -15.56 -5.24
N THR A 411 20.87 -15.07 -6.47
CA THR A 411 22.22 -14.80 -7.00
C THR A 411 22.97 -13.73 -6.21
N HIS A 412 22.26 -12.75 -5.65
CA HIS A 412 22.84 -11.69 -4.84
C HIS A 412 22.95 -12.02 -3.34
N THR A 413 22.69 -13.27 -2.94
CA THR A 413 22.82 -13.75 -1.55
C THR A 413 21.93 -12.98 -0.55
N GLU A 414 20.76 -12.51 -0.98
CA GLU A 414 19.87 -11.68 -0.16
C GLU A 414 19.21 -12.44 0.99
N TYR A 415 19.24 -13.78 0.92
CA TYR A 415 18.74 -14.69 1.95
C TYR A 415 19.73 -14.96 3.08
N THR A 416 20.99 -14.46 3.00
CA THR A 416 22.02 -14.70 4.02
C THR A 416 21.57 -14.32 5.43
N SER A 417 20.88 -13.19 5.55
CA SER A 417 20.26 -12.75 6.79
C SER A 417 18.80 -12.42 6.54
N ILE A 418 17.89 -13.05 7.30
CA ILE A 418 16.45 -12.80 7.21
C ILE A 418 15.91 -12.19 8.51
N SER A 419 14.92 -11.32 8.38
CA SER A 419 14.18 -10.73 9.50
C SER A 419 12.73 -11.16 9.44
N ILE A 420 12.25 -11.82 10.50
CA ILE A 420 10.89 -12.38 10.58
C ILE A 420 10.08 -11.68 11.66
N ASP A 421 8.83 -11.36 11.33
CA ASP A 421 7.89 -10.74 12.26
C ASP A 421 6.44 -11.02 11.82
N ALA A 422 5.48 -11.06 12.73
CA ALA A 422 4.11 -11.45 12.48
C ALA A 422 3.08 -10.42 12.97
N THR A 423 2.29 -9.85 12.05
CA THR A 423 1.24 -8.88 12.39
C THR A 423 -0.15 -9.51 12.49
N LEU A 424 -0.91 -9.11 13.52
CA LEU A 424 -2.30 -9.55 13.75
C LEU A 424 -3.35 -8.62 13.13
N ARG A 425 -3.02 -7.34 12.96
CA ARG A 425 -4.02 -6.27 12.80
C ARG A 425 -4.80 -6.35 11.48
N ILE A 426 -4.14 -6.81 10.42
CA ILE A 426 -4.74 -6.96 9.09
C ILE A 426 -5.79 -8.08 9.08
N CYS A 427 -5.53 -9.16 9.83
CA CYS A 427 -6.39 -10.33 9.93
C CYS A 427 -7.68 -10.08 10.72
N LEU A 428 -7.76 -9.00 11.51
CA LEU A 428 -8.98 -8.64 12.25
C LEU A 428 -10.17 -8.31 11.35
N SER A 429 -9.92 -7.96 10.08
CA SER A 429 -10.94 -7.69 9.07
C SER A 429 -11.49 -8.96 8.41
N ILE A 430 -11.00 -10.15 8.76
CA ILE A 430 -11.41 -11.39 8.10
C ILE A 430 -12.80 -11.82 8.55
N LEU A 431 -13.70 -12.00 7.58
CA LEU A 431 -15.07 -12.46 7.80
C LEU A 431 -15.11 -13.86 8.40
N GLY A 432 -15.86 -14.01 9.49
CA GLY A 432 -16.09 -15.30 10.17
C GLY A 432 -14.97 -15.72 11.13
N GLN A 433 -13.98 -14.88 11.40
CA GLN A 433 -12.95 -15.14 12.41
C GLN A 433 -13.13 -14.25 13.64
N SER A 434 -12.98 -14.83 14.83
CA SER A 434 -12.96 -14.10 16.09
C SER A 434 -11.53 -13.81 16.52
N ALA A 435 -11.26 -12.57 16.93
CA ALA A 435 -9.95 -12.14 17.41
C ALA A 435 -9.54 -12.75 18.76
N LYS A 436 -10.48 -13.31 19.54
CA LYS A 436 -10.25 -13.67 20.95
C LYS A 436 -10.54 -15.14 21.32
N LYS A 437 -11.40 -15.86 20.58
CA LYS A 437 -11.79 -17.24 20.92
C LYS A 437 -12.01 -18.08 19.66
N ASP A 438 -11.32 -19.21 19.57
CA ASP A 438 -11.44 -20.16 18.44
C ASP A 438 -12.82 -20.78 18.33
N THR A 439 -13.49 -20.98 19.46
CA THR A 439 -14.86 -21.52 19.53
C THR A 439 -15.93 -20.59 18.91
N ALA A 440 -15.60 -19.33 18.62
CA ALA A 440 -16.50 -18.37 18.00
C ALA A 440 -16.20 -18.12 16.51
N SER A 441 -15.21 -18.82 15.94
CA SER A 441 -14.81 -18.69 14.54
C SER A 441 -15.50 -19.75 13.67
N ALA A 442 -15.85 -19.36 12.44
CA ALA A 442 -16.39 -20.27 11.40
C ALA A 442 -15.33 -21.24 10.84
N TYR A 443 -14.05 -21.02 11.17
CA TYR A 443 -12.91 -21.79 10.70
C TYR A 443 -12.29 -22.58 11.86
N SER A 444 -11.76 -23.76 11.55
CA SER A 444 -10.97 -24.56 12.48
C SER A 444 -9.72 -23.78 12.94
N ALA A 445 -9.13 -24.14 14.08
CA ALA A 445 -7.94 -23.47 14.59
C ALA A 445 -6.78 -23.49 13.57
N GLY A 446 -6.64 -24.58 12.79
CA GLY A 446 -5.64 -24.72 11.73
C GLY A 446 -5.92 -23.92 10.46
N ASP A 447 -7.20 -23.75 10.09
CA ASP A 447 -7.61 -23.02 8.88
C ASP A 447 -7.83 -21.52 9.11
N SER A 448 -7.78 -21.07 10.36
CA SER A 448 -7.87 -19.66 10.70
C SER A 448 -6.60 -18.92 10.27
N VAL A 449 -6.75 -17.70 9.77
CA VAL A 449 -5.64 -16.84 9.34
C VAL A 449 -5.61 -15.65 10.29
N LYS A 450 -4.93 -15.81 11.43
CA LYS A 450 -4.91 -14.78 12.47
C LYS A 450 -3.75 -13.81 12.32
N ARG A 451 -2.68 -14.23 11.64
CA ARG A 451 -1.43 -13.45 11.53
C ARG A 451 -0.91 -13.44 10.10
N VAL A 452 -0.11 -12.44 9.77
CA VAL A 452 0.70 -12.40 8.55
C VAL A 452 2.16 -12.32 8.95
N LEU A 453 2.93 -13.36 8.61
CA LEU A 453 4.38 -13.40 8.73
C LEU A 453 5.00 -12.61 7.58
N SER A 454 5.72 -11.53 7.90
CA SER A 454 6.60 -10.84 6.97
C SER A 454 8.01 -11.39 7.10
N VAL A 455 8.61 -11.75 5.96
CA VAL A 455 10.00 -12.17 5.85
C VAL A 455 10.74 -11.15 4.99
N LYS A 456 11.78 -10.55 5.57
CA LYS A 456 12.65 -9.59 4.89
C LYS A 456 14.06 -10.12 4.74
N GLY A 457 14.71 -9.81 3.63
CA GLY A 457 16.11 -10.15 3.37
C GLY A 457 17.08 -9.10 3.89
N ARG A 458 18.37 -9.33 3.64
CA ARG A 458 19.50 -8.51 4.10
C ARG A 458 19.32 -7.03 3.79
N THR A 459 18.97 -6.69 2.56
CA THR A 459 18.82 -5.31 2.08
C THR A 459 17.45 -4.70 2.40
N GLY A 460 16.62 -5.39 3.19
CA GLY A 460 15.24 -4.99 3.47
C GLY A 460 14.23 -5.38 2.38
N ALA A 461 14.64 -6.19 1.39
CA ALA A 461 13.77 -6.79 0.39
C ALA A 461 12.63 -7.57 1.04
N VAL A 462 11.39 -7.43 0.56
CA VAL A 462 10.25 -8.23 1.05
C VAL A 462 10.25 -9.57 0.33
N LEU A 463 10.78 -10.60 0.99
CA LEU A 463 10.91 -11.95 0.41
C LEU A 463 9.57 -12.69 0.41
N ALA A 464 8.80 -12.57 1.49
CA ALA A 464 7.49 -13.20 1.61
C ALA A 464 6.56 -12.46 2.58
N MET A 465 5.26 -12.55 2.31
CA MET A 465 4.19 -12.16 3.23
C MET A 465 3.17 -13.30 3.32
N ILE A 466 3.24 -14.08 4.40
CA ILE A 466 2.58 -15.37 4.50
C ILE A 466 1.48 -15.31 5.56
N PRO A 467 0.21 -15.57 5.20
CA PRO A 467 -0.87 -15.69 6.17
C PRO A 467 -0.76 -17.00 6.96
N MET A 468 -0.82 -16.91 8.29
CA MET A 468 -0.67 -18.04 9.22
C MET A 468 -1.76 -18.04 10.31
N SER A 469 -1.98 -19.21 10.91
CA SER A 469 -2.92 -19.41 12.02
C SER A 469 -2.36 -18.98 13.37
N ALA A 470 -1.09 -19.30 13.64
CA ALA A 470 -0.42 -19.00 14.90
C ALA A 470 1.06 -18.66 14.67
N GLU A 471 1.67 -18.01 15.65
CA GLU A 471 3.11 -17.70 15.72
C GLU A 471 3.86 -18.78 16.50
N THR A 472 3.43 -20.04 16.37
CA THR A 472 4.15 -21.16 16.98
C THR A 472 5.33 -21.55 16.08
N SER A 473 6.41 -22.02 16.69
CA SER A 473 7.63 -22.40 15.97
C SER A 473 7.37 -23.42 14.86
N GLU A 474 6.47 -24.38 15.07
CA GLU A 474 6.05 -25.37 14.07
C GLU A 474 5.36 -24.75 12.85
N VAL A 475 4.43 -23.80 13.08
CA VAL A 475 3.67 -23.15 12.01
C VAL A 475 4.57 -22.21 11.20
N VAL A 476 5.47 -21.48 11.87
CA VAL A 476 6.46 -20.62 11.20
C VAL A 476 7.41 -21.46 10.34
N THR A 477 7.90 -22.56 10.87
CA THR A 477 8.80 -23.51 10.19
C THR A 477 8.10 -24.07 8.94
N LYS A 478 6.87 -24.58 9.06
CA LYS A 478 6.08 -25.05 7.92
C LYS A 478 5.86 -23.94 6.87
N ALA A 479 5.46 -22.75 7.30
CA ALA A 479 5.21 -21.62 6.41
C ALA A 479 6.46 -21.22 5.61
N LEU A 480 7.64 -21.20 6.24
CA LEU A 480 8.91 -20.93 5.56
C LEU A 480 9.29 -22.08 4.61
N SER A 481 9.06 -23.33 5.01
CA SER A 481 9.35 -24.48 4.14
C SER A 481 8.56 -24.44 2.84
N ASP A 482 7.28 -24.09 2.91
CA ASP A 482 6.36 -24.11 1.77
C ASP A 482 6.58 -22.93 0.79
N ASN A 483 7.23 -21.84 1.24
CA ASN A 483 7.35 -20.60 0.46
C ASN A 483 8.78 -20.26 -0.02
N MET A 484 9.81 -20.96 0.47
CA MET A 484 11.20 -20.72 0.09
C MET A 484 11.74 -21.83 -0.81
N SER A 485 12.55 -21.45 -1.81
CA SER A 485 13.26 -22.40 -2.68
C SER A 485 14.35 -23.16 -1.90
N VAL A 486 14.84 -24.26 -2.47
CA VAL A 486 15.93 -25.04 -1.86
C VAL A 486 17.23 -24.21 -1.78
N ILE A 487 17.52 -23.40 -2.80
CA ILE A 487 18.70 -22.52 -2.84
C ILE A 487 18.58 -21.44 -1.77
N ALA A 488 17.41 -20.80 -1.65
CA ALA A 488 17.17 -19.81 -0.62
C ALA A 488 17.35 -20.40 0.80
N LYS A 489 16.90 -21.64 1.04
CA LYS A 489 17.09 -22.33 2.32
C LYS A 489 18.56 -22.61 2.64
N GLN A 490 19.38 -22.93 1.65
CA GLN A 490 20.81 -23.17 1.84
C GLN A 490 21.61 -21.89 2.12
N GLN A 491 21.06 -20.71 1.78
CA GLN A 491 21.74 -19.44 2.00
C GLN A 491 21.51 -18.85 3.40
N VAL A 492 20.42 -19.20 4.09
CA VAL A 492 20.06 -18.58 5.39
C VAL A 492 21.07 -18.95 6.48
N LYS A 493 21.84 -17.96 6.95
CA LYS A 493 22.78 -18.09 8.08
C LYS A 493 22.25 -17.46 9.36
N PHE A 494 21.57 -16.32 9.25
CA PHE A 494 21.15 -15.52 10.39
C PHE A 494 19.67 -15.16 10.33
N VAL A 495 18.97 -15.23 11.47
CA VAL A 495 17.55 -14.89 11.57
C VAL A 495 17.32 -13.89 12.72
N PHE A 496 16.72 -12.74 12.39
CA PHE A 496 16.28 -11.73 13.36
C PHE A 496 14.81 -11.93 13.69
N CYS A 497 14.47 -11.99 14.98
CA CYS A 497 13.09 -12.20 15.44
C CYS A 497 12.80 -11.54 16.79
N ASP A 498 11.53 -11.28 17.06
CA ASP A 498 11.07 -10.65 18.31
C ASP A 498 11.04 -11.63 19.50
N ASN A 499 11.02 -12.93 19.24
CA ASN A 499 10.95 -13.97 20.27
C ASN A 499 11.93 -15.12 19.98
N ALA A 500 13.22 -14.81 20.07
CA ALA A 500 14.30 -15.78 19.96
C ALA A 500 14.17 -16.83 21.07
N SER A 501 14.11 -18.11 20.70
CA SER A 501 14.02 -19.21 21.65
C SER A 501 14.78 -20.45 21.15
N PRO A 502 15.30 -21.29 22.07
CA PRO A 502 15.99 -22.53 21.68
C PRO A 502 15.11 -23.47 20.87
N LYS A 503 13.80 -23.55 21.23
CA LYS A 503 12.81 -24.33 20.48
C LYS A 503 12.66 -23.83 19.04
N LEU A 504 12.65 -22.51 18.83
CA LEU A 504 12.58 -21.92 17.49
C LEU A 504 13.86 -22.22 16.69
N LEU A 505 15.04 -22.09 17.30
CA LEU A 505 16.32 -22.40 16.64
C LEU A 505 16.36 -23.88 16.21
N THR A 506 15.95 -24.79 17.08
CA THR A 506 15.91 -26.24 16.78
C THR A 506 15.01 -26.53 15.58
N HIS A 507 13.81 -25.96 15.55
CA HIS A 507 12.88 -26.17 14.45
C HIS A 507 13.37 -25.53 13.15
N LEU A 508 13.95 -24.32 13.19
CA LEU A 508 14.48 -23.66 11.99
C LEU A 508 15.72 -24.37 11.43
N SER A 509 16.54 -24.98 12.29
CA SER A 509 17.71 -25.77 11.88
C SER A 509 17.34 -27.00 11.07
N THR A 510 16.10 -27.51 11.21
CA THR A 510 15.61 -28.63 10.36
C THR A 510 15.39 -28.22 8.90
N ILE A 511 15.14 -26.94 8.64
CA ILE A 511 14.87 -26.40 7.29
C ILE A 511 16.13 -25.76 6.70
N PHE A 512 16.90 -25.06 7.53
CA PHE A 512 18.05 -24.27 7.14
C PHE A 512 19.33 -25.00 7.53
N PRO A 513 20.02 -25.66 6.58
CA PRO A 513 21.19 -26.49 6.88
C PRO A 513 22.43 -25.67 7.29
N VAL A 514 22.47 -24.37 6.97
CA VAL A 514 23.61 -23.46 7.25
C VAL A 514 23.23 -22.43 8.32
N LEU A 515 22.16 -22.67 9.10
CA LEU A 515 21.73 -21.75 10.14
C LEU A 515 22.73 -21.74 11.30
N GLU A 516 23.35 -20.59 11.54
CA GLU A 516 24.32 -20.43 12.63
C GLU A 516 23.63 -20.02 13.92
N THR A 517 22.76 -19.00 13.89
CA THR A 517 22.11 -18.50 15.11
C THR A 517 20.87 -17.61 14.86
N LEU A 518 20.15 -17.31 15.94
CA LEU A 518 19.07 -16.31 15.99
C LEU A 518 19.56 -15.04 16.73
N ALA A 519 18.96 -13.91 16.41
CA ALA A 519 19.15 -12.65 17.13
C ALA A 519 17.81 -12.02 17.55
N LEU A 520 17.78 -11.48 18.76
CA LEU A 520 16.65 -10.76 19.30
C LEU A 520 16.64 -9.31 18.79
N ASP A 521 15.46 -8.81 18.41
CA ASP A 521 15.31 -7.43 17.96
C ASP A 521 15.50 -6.40 19.09
N PRO A 522 16.44 -5.43 18.94
CA PRO A 522 16.62 -4.36 19.92
C PRO A 522 15.54 -3.25 19.84
N ALA A 523 14.73 -3.17 18.76
CA ALA A 523 13.76 -2.09 18.58
C ALA A 523 12.42 -2.34 19.30
N HIS A 524 12.02 -3.59 19.52
CA HIS A 524 10.76 -3.96 20.16
C HIS A 524 10.65 -3.47 21.61
N LEU A 525 11.75 -3.49 22.38
CA LEU A 525 11.74 -3.06 23.77
C LEU A 525 11.40 -1.56 23.94
N PRO A 526 12.01 -0.62 23.19
CA PRO A 526 11.57 0.78 23.13
C PRO A 526 10.12 0.97 22.66
N ILE A 527 9.64 0.17 21.71
CA ILE A 527 8.25 0.26 21.22
C ILE A 527 7.27 -0.08 22.35
N VAL A 528 7.54 -1.14 23.11
CA VAL A 528 6.73 -1.52 24.29
C VAL A 528 6.78 -0.44 25.37
N TYR A 529 7.94 0.19 25.58
CA TYR A 529 8.08 1.34 26.48
C TYR A 529 7.16 2.49 26.03
N GLU A 530 7.18 2.85 24.76
CA GLU A 530 6.38 3.95 24.21
C GLU A 530 4.87 3.67 24.24
N TYR A 531 4.45 2.40 24.19
CA TYR A 531 3.05 2.05 24.40
C TYR A 531 2.54 2.45 25.78
N SER A 532 3.39 2.43 26.81
CA SER A 532 3.04 2.91 28.16
C SER A 532 2.91 4.44 28.25
N THR A 533 3.47 5.17 27.29
CA THR A 533 3.48 6.64 27.22
C THR A 533 2.59 7.18 26.09
N TRP A 534 1.58 6.42 25.66
CA TRP A 534 0.66 6.80 24.58
C TRP A 534 1.35 7.03 23.23
N ARG A 535 2.40 6.25 22.94
CA ARG A 535 3.23 6.33 21.72
C ARG A 535 3.98 7.65 21.60
N LYS A 536 4.26 8.33 22.72
CA LYS A 536 5.08 9.55 22.75
C LYS A 536 6.52 9.20 23.07
N ARG A 537 7.44 9.82 22.33
CA ARG A 537 8.88 9.79 22.65
C ARG A 537 9.13 10.68 23.86
N THR A 538 9.38 10.05 25.00
CA THR A 538 9.78 10.71 26.25
C THR A 538 11.30 10.72 26.40
N PRO A 539 11.88 11.55 27.29
CA PRO A 539 13.31 11.52 27.57
C PRO A 539 13.82 10.12 27.96
N GLY A 540 13.04 9.38 28.75
CA GLY A 540 13.34 7.97 29.08
C GLY A 540 13.31 7.04 27.86
N SER A 541 12.34 7.20 26.95
CA SER A 541 12.32 6.43 25.70
C SER A 541 13.51 6.74 24.79
N VAL A 542 13.89 8.03 24.68
CA VAL A 542 15.07 8.44 23.90
C VAL A 542 16.33 7.80 24.46
N PHE A 543 16.51 7.83 25.79
CA PHE A 543 17.63 7.18 26.45
C PHE A 543 17.64 5.66 26.21
N LEU A 544 16.48 4.99 26.30
CA LEU A 544 16.36 3.56 25.99
C LEU A 544 16.72 3.25 24.54
N ARG A 545 16.29 4.09 23.58
CA ARG A 545 16.64 3.95 22.16
C ARG A 545 18.15 4.11 21.95
N THR A 546 18.82 5.02 22.66
CA THR A 546 20.28 5.14 22.62
C THR A 546 20.96 3.87 23.15
N ILE A 547 20.50 3.32 24.27
CA ILE A 547 21.02 2.06 24.83
C ILE A 547 20.84 0.91 23.82
N MET A 548 19.65 0.80 23.21
CA MET A 548 19.36 -0.25 22.23
C MET A 548 20.10 -0.08 20.90
N ALA A 549 20.33 1.16 20.46
CA ALA A 549 21.02 1.46 19.20
C ALA A 549 22.46 0.93 19.19
N LYS A 550 23.12 0.87 20.35
CA LYS A 550 24.47 0.32 20.49
C LYS A 550 24.58 -1.15 20.09
N PHE A 551 23.50 -1.94 20.14
CA PHE A 551 23.50 -3.33 19.62
C PHE A 551 23.61 -3.41 18.10
N ASN A 552 23.32 -2.32 17.38
CA ASN A 552 23.43 -2.26 15.93
C ASN A 552 24.76 -1.64 15.45
N LYS A 553 25.58 -1.13 16.37
CA LYS A 553 26.87 -0.51 16.05
C LYS A 553 27.94 -1.57 15.86
N ARG A 554 28.89 -1.28 14.98
CA ARG A 554 30.06 -2.11 14.69
C ARG A 554 31.32 -1.37 15.12
N ASP A 555 32.23 -2.08 15.76
CA ASP A 555 33.58 -1.62 16.02
C ASP A 555 34.49 -2.06 14.87
N ASN A 556 35.16 -1.11 14.22
CA ASN A 556 36.09 -1.38 13.12
C ASN A 556 37.47 -1.82 13.62
N THR A 557 37.75 -1.69 14.93
CA THR A 557 39.06 -2.00 15.51
C THR A 557 39.18 -3.44 16.02
N ARG A 558 38.06 -4.14 16.21
CA ARG A 558 38.00 -5.48 16.81
C ARG A 558 37.45 -6.53 15.84
N THR A 559 38.13 -7.67 15.74
CA THR A 559 37.74 -8.80 14.87
C THR A 559 36.58 -9.61 15.46
N ALA A 560 35.82 -10.34 14.62
CA ALA A 560 34.68 -11.18 15.05
C ALA A 560 35.01 -12.12 16.23
N ASN A 561 36.24 -12.68 16.27
CA ASN A 561 36.68 -13.59 17.33
C ASN A 561 36.75 -12.96 18.73
N SER A 562 36.82 -11.63 18.85
CA SER A 562 36.85 -10.96 20.17
C SER A 562 35.48 -10.91 20.85
N TRP A 563 34.40 -11.25 20.13
CA TRP A 563 33.02 -11.15 20.61
C TRP A 563 32.44 -12.48 21.13
N GLY A 564 33.24 -13.55 21.07
CA GLY A 564 32.88 -14.89 21.55
C GLY A 564 32.00 -15.68 20.57
N PRO A 565 31.73 -16.96 20.88
CA PRO A 565 30.86 -17.82 20.07
C PRO A 565 29.40 -17.36 20.09
N PHE A 566 28.62 -17.79 19.10
CA PHE A 566 27.18 -17.51 19.05
C PHE A 566 26.43 -18.24 20.17
N TYR A 567 25.47 -17.57 20.79
CA TYR A 567 24.59 -18.19 21.78
C TYR A 567 23.50 -19.02 21.08
N CYS A 568 23.38 -20.29 21.46
CA CYS A 568 22.38 -21.21 20.91
C CYS A 568 21.29 -21.63 21.93
N GLY A 569 21.31 -21.05 23.14
CA GLY A 569 20.33 -21.36 24.18
C GLY A 569 20.82 -22.29 25.29
N ASP A 570 22.12 -22.58 25.36
CA ASP A 570 22.70 -23.39 26.43
C ASP A 570 22.73 -22.60 27.75
N SER A 571 22.06 -23.14 28.77
CA SER A 571 21.84 -22.48 30.07
C SER A 571 23.09 -22.46 30.97
N THR A 572 24.29 -22.66 30.41
CA THR A 572 25.51 -22.93 31.17
C THR A 572 26.14 -21.67 31.76
N ASP A 573 25.85 -20.49 31.21
CA ASP A 573 26.34 -19.22 31.74
C ASP A 573 25.45 -18.73 32.88
N LYS A 574 25.92 -18.90 34.11
CA LYS A 574 25.29 -18.30 35.30
C LYS A 574 25.50 -16.78 35.30
N LEU A 575 24.52 -16.03 35.83
CA LEU A 575 24.70 -14.60 36.13
C LEU A 575 25.92 -14.43 37.01
N ASP A 576 26.81 -13.51 36.65
CA ASP A 576 27.84 -13.07 37.56
C ASP A 576 27.20 -12.36 38.77
N LYS A 577 27.86 -12.41 39.94
CA LYS A 577 27.38 -11.76 41.17
C LYS A 577 27.11 -10.27 40.93
N ALA A 578 27.96 -9.61 40.15
CA ALA A 578 27.80 -8.20 39.77
C ALA A 578 26.55 -7.96 38.91
N GLU A 579 26.30 -8.81 37.92
CA GLU A 579 25.11 -8.74 37.05
C GLU A 579 23.82 -8.95 37.86
N SER A 580 23.82 -9.91 38.79
CA SER A 580 22.69 -10.17 39.68
C SER A 580 22.37 -8.99 40.59
N ILE A 581 23.39 -8.33 41.15
CA ILE A 581 23.22 -7.12 41.98
C ILE A 581 22.60 -6.00 41.16
N MET A 582 23.11 -5.74 39.95
CA MET A 582 22.59 -4.66 39.10
C MET A 582 21.17 -4.95 38.61
N ARG A 583 20.86 -6.22 38.31
CA ARG A 583 19.50 -6.66 37.99
C ARG A 583 18.54 -6.50 39.17
N GLN A 584 18.99 -6.77 40.39
CA GLN A 584 18.19 -6.54 41.60
C GLN A 584 17.92 -5.04 41.80
N LYS A 585 18.90 -4.18 41.52
CA LYS A 585 18.72 -2.71 41.54
C LYS A 585 17.68 -2.21 40.54
N ILE A 586 17.43 -2.93 39.44
CA ILE A 586 16.33 -2.61 38.50
C ILE A 586 14.95 -2.84 39.17
N LEU A 587 14.80 -3.90 39.96
CA LEU A 587 13.56 -4.17 40.71
C LEU A 587 13.36 -3.19 41.85
N ASP A 588 14.42 -2.98 42.63
CA ASP A 588 14.38 -2.17 43.84
C ASP A 588 14.39 -0.67 43.53
N ARG A 589 14.80 -0.30 42.30
CA ARG A 589 14.94 1.09 41.82
C ARG A 589 15.90 1.91 42.69
N SER A 590 16.90 1.24 43.25
CA SER A 590 17.76 1.74 44.33
C SER A 590 19.11 2.31 43.87
N MET A 591 19.33 2.44 42.56
CA MET A 591 20.54 3.09 42.05
C MET A 591 20.53 4.59 42.38
N SER A 592 21.67 5.12 42.85
CA SER A 592 21.80 6.55 43.16
C SER A 592 21.67 7.42 41.90
N SER A 593 20.95 8.54 42.02
CA SER A 593 20.75 9.49 40.92
C SER A 593 22.07 10.04 40.38
N THR A 594 23.05 10.31 41.25
CA THR A 594 24.39 10.78 40.85
C THR A 594 25.11 9.78 39.95
N ARG A 595 25.05 8.48 40.28
CA ARG A 595 25.65 7.41 39.48
C ARG A 595 24.90 7.26 38.15
N ALA A 596 23.56 7.28 38.20
CA ALA A 596 22.73 7.15 37.00
C ALA A 596 22.96 8.29 35.99
N THR A 597 23.07 9.54 36.44
CA THR A 597 23.39 10.70 35.59
C THR A 597 24.80 10.60 35.00
N THR A 598 25.77 10.10 35.78
CA THR A 598 27.14 9.89 35.30
C THR A 598 27.16 8.87 34.16
N ILE A 599 26.42 7.76 34.29
CA ILE A 599 26.29 6.73 33.25
C ILE A 599 25.59 7.31 32.01
N GLN A 600 24.53 8.09 32.19
CA GLN A 600 23.82 8.74 31.08
C GLN A 600 24.74 9.68 30.29
N ASN A 601 25.55 10.50 30.98
CA ASN A 601 26.47 11.44 30.34
C ASN A 601 27.68 10.74 29.69
N ALA A 602 28.13 9.61 30.25
CA ALA A 602 29.23 8.82 29.70
C ALA A 602 28.79 7.94 28.50
N LEU A 603 27.49 7.78 28.27
CA LEU A 603 26.98 6.88 27.24
C LEU A 603 27.23 7.43 25.83
N LYS A 604 28.27 6.93 25.17
CA LYS A 604 28.51 7.15 23.74
C LYS A 604 27.60 6.23 22.91
N GLY A 605 26.69 6.82 22.14
CA GLY A 605 25.72 6.09 21.30
C GLY A 605 26.32 5.42 20.06
N ASP A 606 27.53 5.81 19.65
CA ASP A 606 28.18 5.29 18.45
C ASP A 606 29.07 4.07 18.68
N GLN A 607 29.30 3.69 19.94
CA GLN A 607 30.11 2.52 20.27
C GLN A 607 29.23 1.31 20.59
N PRO A 608 29.65 0.08 20.25
CA PRO A 608 28.95 -1.13 20.67
C PRO A 608 29.05 -1.39 22.18
N TRP A 609 28.27 -2.36 22.68
CA TRP A 609 28.35 -2.85 24.07
C TRP A 609 29.47 -3.88 24.25
N TYR A 610 30.51 -3.59 25.01
CA TYR A 610 31.61 -4.54 25.22
C TYR A 610 31.31 -5.58 26.30
N THR A 611 30.49 -5.25 27.31
CA THR A 611 30.13 -6.17 28.39
C THR A 611 28.63 -6.18 28.67
N ARG A 612 28.12 -7.33 29.14
CA ARG A 612 26.72 -7.45 29.61
C ARG A 612 26.44 -6.58 30.83
N LEU A 613 27.44 -6.41 31.69
CA LEU A 613 27.33 -5.60 32.90
C LEU A 613 27.02 -4.14 32.58
N ASP A 614 27.73 -3.53 31.62
CA ASP A 614 27.52 -2.14 31.21
C ASP A 614 26.09 -1.91 30.67
N TYR A 615 25.55 -2.92 29.97
CA TYR A 615 24.18 -2.90 29.48
C TYR A 615 23.16 -2.93 30.63
N ILE A 616 23.30 -3.88 31.57
CA ILE A 616 22.41 -4.00 32.73
C ILE A 616 22.50 -2.76 33.62
N GLU A 617 23.70 -2.20 33.78
CA GLU A 617 23.94 -0.96 34.51
C GLU A 617 23.23 0.23 33.87
N SER A 618 23.25 0.33 32.54
CA SER A 618 22.55 1.40 31.80
C SER A 618 21.03 1.28 31.91
N LEU A 619 20.50 0.06 31.95
CA LEU A 619 19.07 -0.17 32.24
C LEU A 619 18.71 0.24 33.67
N ALA A 620 19.55 -0.08 34.65
CA ALA A 620 19.35 0.33 36.04
C ALA A 620 19.40 1.87 36.20
N ALA A 621 20.29 2.54 35.47
CA ALA A 621 20.34 4.00 35.42
C ALA A 621 19.05 4.59 34.84
N LEU A 622 18.51 4.01 33.77
CA LEU A 622 17.25 4.44 33.17
C LEU A 622 16.08 4.36 34.16
N VAL A 623 16.00 3.27 34.92
CA VAL A 623 14.94 3.07 35.91
C VAL A 623 15.04 4.06 37.08
N ALA A 624 16.25 4.43 37.49
CA ALA A 624 16.49 5.41 38.55
C ALA A 624 16.20 6.86 38.12
N LEU A 625 16.51 7.22 36.87
CA LEU A 625 16.31 8.59 36.37
C LEU A 625 14.85 8.91 36.02
N TYR A 626 14.07 7.92 35.57
CA TYR A 626 12.70 8.14 35.08
C TYR A 626 11.63 7.31 35.82
N PRO A 627 11.53 7.39 37.17
CA PRO A 627 10.62 6.56 37.95
C PRO A 627 9.13 6.75 37.60
N SER A 628 8.73 7.96 37.17
CA SER A 628 7.35 8.30 36.79
C SER A 628 6.89 7.68 35.46
N GLU A 629 7.84 7.34 34.58
CA GLU A 629 7.55 6.66 33.31
C GLU A 629 7.56 5.15 33.50
N VAL A 630 8.55 4.65 34.24
CA VAL A 630 8.84 3.23 34.36
C VAL A 630 7.83 2.49 35.27
N THR A 631 7.12 3.21 36.13
CA THR A 631 6.02 2.67 36.96
C THR A 631 4.72 2.44 36.20
N ARG A 632 4.60 2.96 34.98
CA ARG A 632 3.40 2.81 34.14
C ARG A 632 3.25 1.38 33.65
N ILE A 633 2.01 1.02 33.33
CA ILE A 633 1.67 -0.29 32.77
C ILE A 633 1.73 -0.19 31.25
N ALA A 634 2.55 -1.04 30.62
CA ALA A 634 2.58 -1.13 29.17
C ALA A 634 1.36 -1.95 28.68
N PRO A 635 0.51 -1.39 27.79
CA PRO A 635 -0.61 -2.13 27.23
C PRO A 635 -0.09 -3.21 26.26
N GLY A 636 -0.50 -4.46 26.49
CA GLY A 636 0.01 -5.64 25.78
C GLY A 636 0.45 -6.72 26.78
N PRO A 637 1.68 -6.66 27.31
CA PRO A 637 2.12 -7.58 28.36
C PRO A 637 1.42 -7.36 29.70
N ASN A 638 0.71 -6.23 29.88
CA ASN A 638 0.02 -5.83 31.12
C ASN A 638 0.93 -5.89 32.35
N LYS A 639 2.20 -5.51 32.16
CA LYS A 639 3.23 -5.43 33.21
C LYS A 639 3.74 -3.99 33.34
N GLN A 640 4.23 -3.65 34.52
CA GLN A 640 4.93 -2.39 34.75
C GLN A 640 6.26 -2.36 33.97
N VAL A 641 6.64 -1.21 33.44
CA VAL A 641 7.79 -1.09 32.54
C VAL A 641 9.10 -1.52 33.20
N TYR A 642 9.35 -1.26 34.50
CA TYR A 642 10.57 -1.76 35.16
C TYR A 642 10.63 -3.30 35.18
N ARG A 643 9.49 -3.99 35.30
CA ARG A 643 9.44 -5.46 35.26
C ARG A 643 9.75 -5.98 33.86
N ILE A 644 9.40 -5.22 32.82
CA ILE A 644 9.73 -5.52 31.43
C ILE A 644 11.24 -5.34 31.22
N LEU A 645 11.82 -4.23 31.71
CA LEU A 645 13.27 -3.98 31.66
C LEU A 645 14.07 -5.02 32.45
N TRP A 646 13.58 -5.44 33.62
CA TRP A 646 14.16 -6.54 34.40
C TRP A 646 14.10 -7.89 33.67
N SER A 647 13.04 -8.12 32.91
CA SER A 647 12.90 -9.31 32.07
C SER A 647 13.83 -9.23 30.85
N ALA A 648 14.06 -8.04 30.30
CA ALA A 648 15.01 -7.81 29.22
C ALA A 648 16.46 -8.05 29.66
N ALA A 649 16.79 -7.71 30.92
CA ALA A 649 18.08 -8.01 31.56
C ALA A 649 18.24 -9.48 32.01
N ALA A 650 17.39 -10.40 31.55
CA ALA A 650 17.62 -11.83 31.75
C ALA A 650 18.79 -12.31 30.88
N ILE A 651 19.54 -13.32 31.34
CA ILE A 651 20.73 -13.85 30.66
C ILE A 651 20.39 -14.23 29.23
N ASP A 652 19.39 -15.11 29.07
CA ASP A 652 18.98 -15.63 27.77
C ASP A 652 18.68 -14.50 26.79
N ARG A 653 17.86 -13.54 27.20
CA ARG A 653 17.47 -12.41 26.33
C ARG A 653 18.64 -11.50 26.01
N THR A 654 19.53 -11.26 26.97
CA THR A 654 20.71 -10.44 26.78
C THR A 654 21.65 -11.13 25.78
N GLU A 655 21.92 -12.42 25.93
CA GLU A 655 22.74 -13.18 24.98
C GLU A 655 22.14 -13.22 23.57
N TRP A 656 20.84 -13.43 23.43
CA TRP A 656 20.16 -13.33 22.13
C TRP A 656 20.26 -11.92 21.52
N MET A 657 20.34 -10.85 22.32
CA MET A 657 20.61 -9.49 21.83
C MET A 657 22.08 -9.29 21.43
N PHE A 658 23.02 -9.85 22.20
CA PHE A 658 24.46 -9.81 21.88
C PHE A 658 24.77 -10.60 20.60
N ASN A 659 23.99 -11.62 20.24
CA ASN A 659 24.08 -12.27 18.94
C ASN A 659 23.92 -11.29 17.77
N ASN A 660 23.08 -10.25 17.87
CA ASN A 660 22.97 -9.21 16.82
C ASN A 660 24.32 -8.53 16.58
N MET A 661 25.06 -8.23 17.65
CA MET A 661 26.40 -7.66 17.55
C MET A 661 27.40 -8.66 16.98
N ARG A 662 27.40 -9.92 17.46
CA ARG A 662 28.28 -10.98 16.93
C ARG A 662 28.07 -11.16 15.42
N ILE A 663 26.82 -11.21 14.96
CA ILE A 663 26.46 -11.31 13.55
C ILE A 663 27.02 -10.13 12.75
N ARG A 664 26.81 -8.89 13.21
CA ARG A 664 27.31 -7.68 12.52
C ARG A 664 28.83 -7.58 12.42
N HIS A 665 29.55 -8.19 13.36
CA HIS A 665 31.02 -8.27 13.31
C HIS A 665 31.53 -9.45 12.47
N SER A 666 30.72 -10.50 12.30
CA SER A 666 31.02 -11.64 11.41
C SER A 666 30.80 -11.32 9.93
N MET A 667 29.88 -10.39 9.61
CA MET A 667 29.58 -9.97 8.24
C MET A 667 30.56 -8.90 7.73
N ALA A 668 30.70 -8.76 6.40
CA ALA A 668 31.53 -7.69 5.83
C ALA A 668 30.90 -6.31 6.03
N ALA A 669 31.72 -5.24 6.09
CA ALA A 669 31.25 -3.89 6.39
C ALA A 669 30.22 -3.39 5.36
N SER A 670 30.42 -3.70 4.09
CA SER A 670 29.51 -3.41 2.99
C SER A 670 28.17 -4.14 3.07
N GLU A 671 28.11 -5.28 3.76
CA GLU A 671 26.87 -6.04 3.95
C GLU A 671 26.08 -5.50 5.14
N CYS A 672 26.79 -5.03 6.17
CA CYS A 672 26.21 -4.44 7.36
C CYS A 672 25.56 -3.07 7.12
N THR A 673 26.02 -2.28 6.14
CA THR A 673 25.43 -0.98 5.81
C THR A 673 24.00 -1.11 5.26
N LEU A 674 23.71 -2.20 4.57
CA LEU A 674 22.39 -2.49 4.01
C LEU A 674 21.49 -3.27 4.98
N LEU A 675 22.06 -3.79 6.07
CA LEU A 675 21.35 -4.58 7.06
C LEU A 675 20.46 -3.70 7.94
N PRO A 676 19.13 -3.86 7.92
CA PRO A 676 18.25 -3.08 8.78
C PRO A 676 18.52 -3.34 10.27
N SER A 677 18.14 -2.39 11.12
CA SER A 677 18.15 -2.56 12.58
C SER A 677 17.04 -3.55 12.99
N GLY A 678 17.36 -4.84 13.05
CA GLY A 678 16.49 -5.91 13.53
C GLY A 678 15.15 -6.00 12.79
N THR A 679 14.02 -5.95 13.51
CA THR A 679 12.65 -6.01 12.93
C THR A 679 12.05 -4.63 12.69
N ALA A 680 12.77 -3.53 12.93
CA ALA A 680 12.27 -2.17 12.65
C ALA A 680 11.82 -1.98 11.18
N SER A 681 12.47 -2.70 10.25
CA SER A 681 12.07 -2.70 8.84
C SER A 681 10.76 -3.48 8.59
N ASN A 682 10.45 -4.50 9.40
CA ASN A 682 9.17 -5.20 9.40
C ASN A 682 8.07 -4.32 10.02
N GLU A 683 8.35 -3.59 11.10
CA GLU A 683 7.41 -2.64 11.70
C GLU A 683 7.01 -1.52 10.72
N ALA A 684 7.97 -0.98 9.97
CA ALA A 684 7.69 -0.02 8.90
C ALA A 684 6.79 -0.64 7.80
N LEU A 685 7.06 -1.89 7.42
CA LEU A 685 6.22 -2.64 6.47
C LEU A 685 4.82 -2.86 7.03
N HIS A 686 4.67 -3.22 8.30
CA HIS A 686 3.38 -3.42 8.94
C HIS A 686 2.59 -2.12 9.04
N ALA A 687 3.25 -0.98 9.29
CA ALA A 687 2.60 0.32 9.26
C ALA A 687 2.05 0.66 7.86
N GLU A 688 2.82 0.35 6.81
CA GLU A 688 2.39 0.50 5.42
C GLU A 688 1.23 -0.44 5.06
N LEU A 689 1.33 -1.72 5.41
CA LEU A 689 0.27 -2.70 5.22
C LEU A 689 -1.00 -2.24 5.92
N ASN A 690 -0.92 -1.88 7.20
CA ASN A 690 -2.05 -1.36 7.96
C ASN A 690 -2.69 -0.16 7.24
N ARG A 691 -1.90 0.77 6.68
CA ARG A 691 -2.42 1.89 5.88
C ARG A 691 -3.13 1.41 4.60
N CYS A 692 -2.66 0.35 3.96
CA CYS A 692 -3.28 -0.24 2.76
C CYS A 692 -4.59 -1.01 3.04
N PHE A 693 -4.80 -1.45 4.28
CA PHE A 693 -6.00 -2.18 4.72
C PHE A 693 -6.94 -1.35 5.61
N ARG A 694 -6.60 -0.10 5.95
CA ARG A 694 -7.45 0.79 6.79
C ARG A 694 -8.86 1.00 6.24
N SER A 695 -9.03 1.01 4.92
CA SER A 695 -10.31 1.19 4.22
C SER A 695 -10.97 -0.15 3.85
N THR A 696 -10.63 -1.24 4.54
CA THR A 696 -11.21 -2.56 4.27
C THR A 696 -11.80 -3.08 5.58
N GLN A 697 -13.11 -2.92 5.73
CA GLN A 697 -13.81 -3.37 6.94
C GLN A 697 -13.99 -4.88 7.01
N SER A 698 -14.18 -5.53 5.86
CA SER A 698 -14.41 -6.98 5.80
C SER A 698 -13.73 -7.61 4.58
N ILE A 699 -13.08 -8.76 4.77
CA ILE A 699 -12.37 -9.47 3.69
C ILE A 699 -12.45 -10.99 3.87
N HIS A 700 -12.46 -11.73 2.76
CA HIS A 700 -12.33 -13.18 2.75
C HIS A 700 -10.86 -13.62 2.85
N GLN A 701 -10.57 -14.82 3.38
CA GLN A 701 -9.19 -15.29 3.56
C GLN A 701 -8.44 -15.40 2.23
N SER A 702 -9.11 -15.97 1.23
CA SER A 702 -8.66 -16.08 -0.16
C SER A 702 -8.27 -14.72 -0.77
N THR A 703 -9.06 -13.67 -0.56
CA THR A 703 -8.77 -12.31 -1.06
C THR A 703 -7.58 -11.68 -0.33
N ILE A 704 -7.39 -11.96 0.97
CA ILE A 704 -6.21 -11.51 1.71
C ILE A 704 -4.93 -12.14 1.14
N ARG A 705 -4.96 -13.45 0.83
CA ARG A 705 -3.83 -14.17 0.24
C ARG A 705 -3.40 -13.53 -1.08
N LEU A 706 -4.37 -13.28 -1.97
CA LEU A 706 -4.11 -12.63 -3.26
C LEU A 706 -3.54 -11.22 -3.07
N LYS A 707 -4.14 -10.40 -2.20
CA LYS A 707 -3.67 -9.03 -1.96
C LYS A 707 -2.26 -8.98 -1.37
N LEU A 708 -1.92 -9.91 -0.47
CA LEU A 708 -0.55 -10.04 0.07
C LEU A 708 0.45 -10.44 -1.03
N GLN A 709 0.07 -11.37 -1.92
CA GLN A 709 0.91 -11.73 -3.07
C GLN A 709 1.18 -10.54 -4.00
N ILE A 710 0.14 -9.75 -4.31
CA ILE A 710 0.26 -8.54 -5.12
C ILE A 710 1.21 -7.52 -4.47
N LEU A 711 1.05 -7.28 -3.16
CA LEU A 711 1.90 -6.36 -2.41
C LEU A 711 3.36 -6.83 -2.36
N CYS A 712 3.56 -8.14 -2.17
CA CYS A 712 4.90 -8.74 -2.16
C CYS A 712 5.56 -8.57 -3.53
N PHE A 713 4.82 -8.85 -4.60
CA PHE A 713 5.30 -8.69 -5.97
C PHE A 713 5.65 -7.23 -6.31
N ALA A 714 4.79 -6.27 -5.95
CA ALA A 714 5.07 -4.84 -6.15
C ALA A 714 6.37 -4.40 -5.43
N LYS A 715 6.57 -4.87 -4.20
CA LYS A 715 7.78 -4.57 -3.42
C LYS A 715 9.01 -5.24 -4.02
N LEU A 716 8.92 -6.50 -4.44
CA LEU A 716 10.00 -7.24 -5.10
C LEU A 716 10.48 -6.52 -6.37
N VAL A 717 9.55 -6.14 -7.25
CA VAL A 717 9.85 -5.42 -8.50
C VAL A 717 10.56 -4.09 -8.21
N SER A 718 10.03 -3.30 -7.27
CA SER A 718 10.62 -2.00 -6.93
C SER A 718 12.01 -2.14 -6.29
N HIS A 719 12.22 -3.17 -5.48
CA HIS A 719 13.46 -3.39 -4.75
C HIS A 719 14.58 -3.87 -5.68
N THR A 720 14.34 -4.93 -6.46
CA THR A 720 15.30 -5.48 -7.45
C THR A 720 15.73 -4.40 -8.45
N SER A 721 14.75 -3.67 -9.00
CA SER A 721 15.01 -2.57 -9.94
C SER A 721 15.84 -1.44 -9.35
N ALA A 722 15.66 -1.12 -8.06
CA ALA A 722 16.42 -0.07 -7.40
C ALA A 722 17.81 -0.56 -6.95
N MET A 723 17.90 -1.74 -6.33
CA MET A 723 19.15 -2.19 -5.69
C MET A 723 20.26 -2.53 -6.68
N TYR A 724 19.93 -3.07 -7.85
CA TYR A 724 20.95 -3.51 -8.81
C TYR A 724 21.24 -2.48 -9.91
N ARG A 725 20.59 -1.31 -9.87
CA ARG A 725 20.77 -0.23 -10.85
C ARG A 725 21.12 1.09 -10.16
N PRO A 726 22.42 1.48 -10.12
CA PRO A 726 22.90 2.60 -9.31
C PRO A 726 22.17 3.93 -9.54
N THR A 727 21.82 4.23 -10.78
CA THR A 727 21.13 5.47 -11.17
C THR A 727 19.67 5.53 -10.72
N ILE A 728 19.06 4.38 -10.43
CA ILE A 728 17.64 4.26 -10.05
C ILE A 728 17.48 4.32 -8.52
N LYS A 729 18.54 4.04 -7.74
CA LYS A 729 18.54 4.11 -6.27
C LYS A 729 18.10 5.46 -5.71
N GLN A 730 18.37 6.54 -6.43
CA GLN A 730 18.04 7.91 -6.02
C GLN A 730 16.57 8.27 -6.25
N MET A 731 15.80 7.41 -6.95
CA MET A 731 14.41 7.67 -7.26
C MET A 731 13.48 7.11 -6.17
N ALA A 732 12.38 7.81 -5.90
CA ALA A 732 11.33 7.31 -5.03
C ALA A 732 10.80 5.95 -5.51
N SER A 733 10.59 5.00 -4.58
CA SER A 733 10.15 3.62 -4.87
C SER A 733 8.89 3.56 -5.76
N SER A 734 7.95 4.49 -5.60
CA SER A 734 6.74 4.58 -6.44
C SER A 734 7.06 4.92 -7.90
N HIS A 735 8.05 5.77 -8.15
CA HIS A 735 8.50 6.11 -9.51
C HIS A 735 9.28 4.97 -10.14
N VAL A 736 10.11 4.29 -9.35
CA VAL A 736 10.83 3.08 -9.81
C VAL A 736 9.83 2.03 -10.25
N LEU A 737 8.82 1.74 -9.43
CA LEU A 737 7.76 0.79 -9.75
C LEU A 737 6.97 1.20 -11.00
N ALA A 738 6.56 2.46 -11.10
CA ALA A 738 5.81 2.93 -12.26
C ALA A 738 6.61 2.80 -13.57
N ARG A 739 7.93 3.02 -13.52
CA ARG A 739 8.81 2.91 -14.69
C ARG A 739 9.18 1.46 -15.02
N SER A 740 9.36 0.60 -14.02
CA SER A 740 9.67 -0.82 -14.24
C SER A 740 8.50 -1.56 -14.89
N LEU A 741 7.26 -1.11 -14.67
CA LEU A 741 6.04 -1.70 -15.22
C LEU A 741 5.69 -1.24 -16.65
N VAL A 742 6.57 -0.49 -17.33
CA VAL A 742 6.36 -0.07 -18.72
C VAL A 742 6.63 -1.22 -19.70
N CYS A 743 7.50 -2.16 -19.33
CA CYS A 743 7.79 -3.30 -20.20
C CYS A 743 6.60 -4.27 -20.21
N PRO A 744 6.11 -4.68 -21.41
CA PRO A 744 5.01 -5.63 -21.51
C PRO A 744 5.44 -6.98 -20.93
N VAL A 745 4.58 -7.58 -20.10
CA VAL A 745 4.86 -8.87 -19.46
C VAL A 745 4.53 -10.04 -20.40
N TRP A 746 3.53 -9.87 -21.27
CA TRP A 746 3.11 -10.91 -22.21
C TRP A 746 3.60 -10.58 -23.63
N ALA A 747 4.38 -11.50 -24.21
CA ALA A 747 4.59 -11.54 -25.65
C ALA A 747 3.30 -11.98 -26.36
N THR A 748 3.11 -11.59 -27.63
CA THR A 748 1.92 -11.96 -28.41
C THR A 748 1.74 -13.48 -28.49
N GLU A 749 2.83 -14.23 -28.60
CA GLU A 749 2.84 -15.69 -28.65
C GLU A 749 2.45 -16.30 -27.29
N SER A 750 3.11 -15.90 -26.20
CA SER A 750 2.78 -16.35 -24.84
C SER A 750 1.34 -16.04 -24.44
N TRP A 751 0.77 -14.94 -24.96
CA TRP A 751 -0.63 -14.60 -24.71
C TRP A 751 -1.58 -15.51 -25.49
N ARG A 752 -1.24 -15.88 -26.74
CA ARG A 752 -2.01 -16.84 -27.53
C ARG A 752 -2.05 -18.20 -26.87
N GLU A 753 -0.89 -18.75 -26.53
CA GLU A 753 -0.79 -20.05 -25.85
C GLU A 753 -1.64 -20.07 -24.57
N TRP A 754 -1.55 -18.99 -23.77
CA TRP A 754 -2.33 -18.89 -22.55
C TRP A 754 -3.85 -18.77 -22.81
N CYS A 755 -4.26 -18.09 -23.88
CA CYS A 755 -5.66 -18.04 -24.31
C CYS A 755 -6.15 -19.39 -24.86
N ASP A 756 -5.29 -20.13 -25.55
CA ASP A 756 -5.61 -21.41 -26.18
C ASP A 756 -5.88 -22.52 -25.15
N GLU A 757 -5.31 -22.43 -23.94
CA GLU A 757 -5.68 -23.30 -22.81
C GLU A 757 -7.19 -23.30 -22.51
N LEU A 758 -7.89 -22.21 -22.85
CA LEU A 758 -9.33 -22.07 -22.63
C LEU A 758 -10.17 -22.37 -23.88
N SER A 759 -9.56 -22.50 -25.06
CA SER A 759 -10.29 -22.76 -26.30
C SER A 759 -10.50 -24.27 -26.47
N ALA A 760 -11.68 -24.76 -26.07
CA ALA A 760 -12.15 -26.05 -26.55
C ALA A 760 -12.74 -25.87 -27.95
N HIS A 761 -12.68 -26.90 -28.81
CA HIS A 761 -12.95 -26.89 -30.26
C HIS A 761 -14.32 -26.31 -30.71
N ARG A 762 -15.20 -25.86 -29.79
CA ARG A 762 -16.45 -25.12 -30.07
C ARG A 762 -16.85 -24.09 -29.00
N HIS A 763 -16.16 -24.01 -27.86
CA HIS A 763 -16.52 -23.14 -26.74
C HIS A 763 -15.29 -22.71 -25.93
N MET A 764 -15.21 -21.42 -25.60
CA MET A 764 -14.24 -20.94 -24.61
C MET A 764 -14.68 -21.29 -23.19
N ASN A 765 -13.88 -22.12 -22.52
CA ASN A 765 -14.03 -22.45 -21.12
C ASN A 765 -13.80 -21.20 -20.25
N LYS A 766 -14.42 -21.18 -19.06
CA LYS A 766 -14.15 -20.15 -18.06
C LYS A 766 -12.76 -20.43 -17.49
N ALA A 767 -11.96 -19.39 -17.30
CA ALA A 767 -10.68 -19.51 -16.58
C ALA A 767 -10.90 -20.22 -15.24
N ASP A 768 -10.11 -21.27 -15.00
CA ASP A 768 -10.12 -21.94 -13.71
C ASP A 768 -9.41 -21.05 -12.70
N LEU A 769 -10.13 -20.71 -11.63
CA LEU A 769 -9.69 -19.75 -10.63
C LEU A 769 -9.58 -20.48 -9.29
N PRO A 770 -8.35 -20.82 -8.84
CA PRO A 770 -8.15 -21.68 -7.67
C PRO A 770 -8.68 -21.09 -6.37
N LEU A 771 -8.83 -19.76 -6.28
CA LEU A 771 -9.41 -19.09 -5.12
C LEU A 771 -10.92 -18.91 -5.24
N LYS A 772 -11.53 -19.07 -6.42
CA LYS A 772 -12.99 -18.95 -6.59
C LYS A 772 -13.73 -20.08 -5.90
N SER A 773 -13.30 -21.33 -6.10
CA SER A 773 -13.85 -22.50 -5.41
C SER A 773 -13.72 -22.36 -3.89
N ARG A 774 -12.55 -21.91 -3.41
CA ARG A 774 -12.29 -21.62 -2.00
C ARG A 774 -13.17 -20.48 -1.46
N ARG A 775 -13.38 -19.39 -2.21
CA ARG A 775 -14.31 -18.31 -1.81
C ARG A 775 -15.74 -18.80 -1.63
N VAL A 776 -16.23 -19.66 -2.54
CA VAL A 776 -17.58 -20.23 -2.43
C VAL A 776 -17.71 -21.08 -1.17
N GLN A 777 -16.71 -21.91 -0.86
CA GLN A 777 -16.65 -22.69 0.37
C GLN A 777 -16.56 -21.81 1.62
N GLU A 778 -15.74 -20.74 1.59
CA GLU A 778 -15.60 -19.76 2.67
C GLU A 778 -16.94 -19.05 2.93
N ILE A 779 -17.63 -18.60 1.88
CA ILE A 779 -18.96 -17.97 1.98
C ILE A 779 -19.97 -18.94 2.59
N ALA A 780 -19.99 -20.20 2.13
CA ALA A 780 -20.89 -21.22 2.67
C ALA A 780 -20.61 -21.48 4.16
N LYS A 781 -19.35 -21.60 4.58
CA LYS A 781 -18.94 -21.77 5.99
C LYS A 781 -19.34 -20.57 6.84
N VAL A 782 -19.12 -19.35 6.37
CA VAL A 782 -19.50 -18.11 7.08
C VAL A 782 -21.03 -18.02 7.20
N LYS A 783 -21.78 -18.32 6.13
CA LYS A 783 -23.25 -18.36 6.17
C LYS A 783 -23.76 -19.40 7.16
N GLN A 784 -23.23 -20.62 7.12
CA GLN A 784 -23.61 -21.69 8.05
C GLN A 784 -23.30 -21.31 9.51
N HIS A 785 -22.17 -20.64 9.76
CA HIS A 785 -21.82 -20.16 11.10
C HIS A 785 -22.73 -19.03 11.59
N MET A 786 -23.09 -18.09 10.71
CA MET A 786 -24.04 -17.02 11.03
C MET A 786 -25.44 -17.57 11.33
N LEU A 787 -25.88 -18.59 10.59
CA LEU A 787 -27.14 -19.29 10.83
C LEU A 787 -27.13 -20.12 12.13
N LYS A 788 -25.97 -20.64 12.54
CA LYS A 788 -25.78 -21.40 13.79
C LYS A 788 -25.72 -20.52 15.05
N ARG A 789 -25.73 -19.19 14.95
CA ARG A 789 -25.90 -18.34 16.13
C ARG A 789 -27.39 -18.29 16.47
N PRO A 790 -27.88 -18.95 17.54
CA PRO A 790 -29.20 -18.63 18.03
C PRO A 790 -29.19 -17.14 18.42
N ALA A 791 -30.21 -16.40 17.99
CA ALA A 791 -30.42 -14.99 18.33
C ALA A 791 -30.61 -14.74 19.86
N SER A 792 -30.40 -15.77 20.70
CA SER A 792 -30.75 -15.83 22.12
C SER A 792 -29.62 -16.30 23.05
N SER A 793 -28.35 -15.94 22.78
CA SER A 793 -27.25 -16.11 23.76
C SER A 793 -26.81 -14.79 24.42
N SER A 794 -27.74 -13.85 24.57
CA SER A 794 -27.62 -12.75 25.54
C SER A 794 -28.13 -13.20 26.91
N THR A 795 -27.40 -14.08 27.57
CA THR A 795 -27.67 -14.43 28.98
C THR A 795 -26.35 -14.54 29.74
N GLY A 796 -26.17 -13.67 30.74
CA GLY A 796 -25.21 -13.87 31.83
C GLY A 796 -24.13 -12.79 32.02
N SER A 797 -24.48 -11.62 32.57
CA SER A 797 -24.21 -11.34 33.99
C SER A 797 -24.91 -10.05 34.41
N ALA A 798 -25.79 -10.17 35.38
CA ALA A 798 -26.55 -9.08 35.97
C ALA A 798 -25.65 -8.14 36.78
N LYS A 799 -25.71 -6.84 36.48
CA LYS A 799 -25.76 -5.76 37.47
C LYS A 799 -26.72 -4.69 36.95
N ALA A 800 -27.99 -4.90 37.25
CA ALA A 800 -29.03 -3.91 37.06
C ALA A 800 -29.01 -2.93 38.24
N SER A 801 -28.67 -1.67 37.98
CA SER A 801 -29.10 -0.56 38.82
C SER A 801 -29.33 0.70 37.98
N LYS A 802 -30.62 0.94 37.73
CA LYS A 802 -31.33 2.23 37.64
C LYS A 802 -30.99 3.25 36.52
N LEU A 803 -32.04 3.42 35.71
CA LEU A 803 -32.60 4.64 35.09
C LEU A 803 -32.17 5.09 33.67
N PRO A 804 -33.09 5.74 32.93
CA PRO A 804 -33.21 5.68 31.48
C PRO A 804 -32.79 6.99 30.80
N GLY A 805 -32.15 6.87 29.65
CA GLY A 805 -31.81 8.02 28.83
C GLY A 805 -31.66 7.62 27.38
N LEU A 806 -32.62 8.03 26.56
CA LEU A 806 -32.58 7.97 25.10
C LEU A 806 -31.22 8.47 24.57
N LEU A 807 -30.35 7.57 24.11
CA LEU A 807 -29.25 7.92 23.22
C LEU A 807 -29.63 7.58 21.78
N LYS A 808 -30.19 8.61 21.15
CA LYS A 808 -30.48 8.71 19.72
C LYS A 808 -29.23 8.32 18.91
N LYS A 809 -29.32 7.24 18.13
CA LYS A 809 -28.42 7.00 16.98
C LYS A 809 -28.51 8.21 16.06
N LYS A 810 -27.42 8.97 15.90
CA LYS A 810 -27.29 9.96 14.81
C LYS A 810 -27.41 9.21 13.48
N ARG A 811 -28.56 9.34 12.81
CA ARG A 811 -28.78 8.87 11.43
C ARG A 811 -28.36 10.00 10.48
N MET A 812 -27.56 9.68 9.48
CA MET A 812 -27.16 10.60 8.43
C MET A 812 -28.34 10.93 7.51
N ALA A 813 -28.33 12.11 6.89
CA ALA A 813 -29.47 12.77 6.26
C ALA A 813 -30.00 12.14 4.94
N PHE A 814 -29.39 11.08 4.40
CA PHE A 814 -29.69 10.60 3.03
C PHE A 814 -30.54 9.33 2.90
N THR A 815 -31.06 8.75 3.98
CA THR A 815 -32.04 7.65 3.91
C THR A 815 -33.31 8.00 4.67
N ARG A 816 -34.13 8.87 4.06
CA ARG A 816 -35.54 9.01 4.46
C ARG A 816 -36.40 8.30 3.42
N GLN A 817 -36.75 7.03 3.66
CA GLN A 817 -37.93 6.44 3.02
C GLN A 817 -39.15 7.26 3.47
N ARG A 818 -39.71 8.06 2.56
CA ARG A 818 -40.98 8.75 2.79
C ARG A 818 -42.10 7.71 2.70
N LYS A 819 -42.58 7.22 3.85
CA LYS A 819 -43.94 6.68 3.93
C LYS A 819 -44.89 7.88 3.96
N GLY A 820 -45.36 8.28 2.79
CA GLY A 820 -46.35 9.34 2.63
C GLY A 820 -46.78 9.44 1.17
N LYS A 821 -48.09 9.35 0.91
CA LYS A 821 -48.69 9.55 -0.42
C LYS A 821 -48.21 10.88 -0.99
N LEU A 822 -47.67 10.84 -2.22
CA LEU A 822 -47.31 12.03 -3.00
C LEU A 822 -48.59 12.83 -3.30
N LEU A 823 -48.77 13.96 -2.61
CA LEU A 823 -49.68 15.01 -3.05
C LEU A 823 -49.01 15.80 -4.18
N ARG A 824 -49.77 16.03 -5.26
CA ARG A 824 -49.32 16.82 -6.43
C ARG A 824 -49.12 18.29 -6.01
N GLN A 825 -48.05 18.92 -6.48
CA GLN A 825 -47.84 20.36 -6.30
C GLN A 825 -48.97 21.14 -7.00
N GLY A 826 -49.71 21.96 -6.24
CA GLY A 826 -50.79 22.81 -6.76
C GLY A 826 -51.97 23.09 -5.81
N GLN A 827 -52.06 22.45 -4.64
CA GLN A 827 -53.13 22.77 -3.67
C GLN A 827 -52.57 23.51 -2.44
N HIS A 828 -52.92 24.79 -2.33
CA HIS A 828 -52.92 25.49 -1.05
C HIS A 828 -54.10 24.99 -0.22
N VAL A 829 -53.87 24.62 1.05
CA VAL A 829 -54.94 24.54 2.03
C VAL A 829 -54.47 25.24 3.30
N CYS A 830 -55.16 26.33 3.63
CA CYS A 830 -55.14 26.99 4.92
C CYS A 830 -55.63 26.05 6.02
N LYS A 831 -54.82 25.88 7.06
CA LYS A 831 -55.09 26.29 8.45
C LYS A 831 -53.94 25.81 9.33
#